data_AF-A0A371IVS2-F1
#
_entry.id   AF-A0A371IVS2-F1
#
_cell.length_a   1.000
_cell.length_b   1.000
_cell.length_c   1.000
_cell.angle_alpha   90.00
_cell.angle_beta   90.00
_cell.angle_gamma   90.00
#
_symmetry.space_group_name_H-M   'P 1'
#
loop_
_entity.id
_entity.type
_entity.pdbx_description
1 polymer ?
#
loop_
_entity_poly.entity_id
_entity_poly.type
_entity_poly.pdbx_seq_one_letter_code
_entity_poly.pdbx_strand_id
1 'polypeptide(L)'
;MIIIDYEVVVKYNGDILKLEKELNVTVEILSSSYAIITSKTKEDIDKLLSYPEIEYIEKPFILETQDVQSFSSTGISMFKNITGLTGKGTILGIIDSGIDYTLPIFRDNNGKSKILYYWDQSIEGTPPDGFREGSLYTNEQINDAIDGKYNIPISTTSTHGTHVSGICAGIATEASMIVVRVGRRQTDTFSKSTEFMRAIKFVLDKSLELKMPVSINVSYGSNEGSHRGESLFEQFMDDMCLYWKNNIVVAAGNNGDKGGHKRIQLENDKATEVEFIVGENEKILNINIWPEFIDNFSVHLVNPSNQQTQNISLDSGQINNTLGETRVTGYFYTIAPYSLSRRITIQLKSNTQISPGIWSIVFNPIEIIMGNVDLYLPTSEGLSKETRFLSPTKLLTVTVPGTASKVITVGSYNSRTDTVSVFSGQGDIENGIYKPDLLAPGENIISYLPGGSTGALTGTSMATPHVTGTCSLLMEWGIVRRNDLYLYSQKLKSLLLKNARRTPDNTYPNNSSGFGFLNLRDINLYSLTNVNQDLDVLLRNKKRLKNFPLSIIVFYNDEFEDFLKEEGLANNFFKLSDNIGILDISSISESQFGRVLNSPSVIRIENTVRMAILGSVSQGISNGVVATEEIGINFFKNNPNISITGRGVLIAVADTGIDYLHPDFIYPDGTSKIAYLWDQTKEGNPPKGYYIGTEYTREDINEAIARNDPSLSQDEVGHGTMISGICAGLGNVNKEYAGMAEDAELIVIKLGKIGGYYNNAMSLAASQYAIGKSVELKMPLVINISLGSNNLAGFISRENALKSYFVRGLFFSAGAGNEGNTETHASGKVEFKGASVEEELELLEDEEEIEIDIWVNRPDKIDVIIISPTGEPSKDISVANYDQASGLFNLEDTKFIIKYIYPTSYSGQQFTRINLINVKAGIWKIRLTGNYIINGIYHMYLPNRAFLKKGTKFREPDPFYTTNYPSIQDDIMAVGAYDTINNSLWQSSSRGPTIAGTLNPQIVAPGVNIIAPYPGNKYATVTGTSAAAAHVSGAAALYFQYTLVDRKYPYQAFTKNLSTFIQAGATRSTNIDYPNYSFGYGILNVRGMYDQFR
;
A
#
# COMPACT_ATOMS: atom_id res chain seq x y z
N MET A 1 7.80 51.45 23.26
CA MET A 1 9.10 52.12 23.00
C MET A 1 9.89 52.06 24.29
N ILE A 2 10.87 51.17 24.37
CA ILE A 2 11.81 51.07 25.49
C ILE A 2 12.98 52.00 25.13
N ILE A 3 13.33 52.90 26.05
CA ILE A 3 14.52 53.77 25.91
C ILE A 3 15.72 52.84 26.04
N ILE A 4 16.52 52.70 24.98
CA ILE A 4 17.68 51.82 24.96
C ILE A 4 18.86 52.58 25.57
N ASP A 5 19.17 52.31 26.82
CA ASP A 5 20.51 52.55 27.35
C ASP A 5 21.48 51.57 26.66
N TYR A 6 22.68 52.02 26.29
CA TYR A 6 23.67 51.20 25.59
C TYR A 6 24.39 50.31 26.63
N GLU A 7 23.86 49.12 26.83
CA GLU A 7 24.42 48.10 27.74
C GLU A 7 25.30 47.11 26.97
N VAL A 8 26.44 46.73 27.57
CA VAL A 8 27.36 45.70 27.04
C VAL A 8 27.90 44.83 28.18
N VAL A 9 28.12 43.55 27.90
CA VAL A 9 28.88 42.64 28.76
C VAL A 9 30.34 42.74 28.34
N VAL A 10 31.24 42.97 29.29
CA VAL A 10 32.68 43.07 29.04
C VAL A 10 33.44 42.00 29.79
N LYS A 11 34.39 41.38 29.09
CA LYS A 11 35.44 40.58 29.71
C LYS A 11 36.63 41.49 29.94
N TYR A 12 37.17 41.51 31.15
CA TYR A 12 38.19 42.48 31.53
C TYR A 12 39.29 41.89 32.40
N ASN A 13 40.42 42.59 32.44
CA ASN A 13 41.51 42.38 33.38
C ASN A 13 41.88 43.71 34.07
N GLY A 14 42.43 43.63 35.28
CA GLY A 14 42.81 44.82 36.05
C GLY A 14 41.63 45.54 36.69
N ASP A 15 41.79 46.85 36.95
CA ASP A 15 40.78 47.68 37.62
C ASP A 15 39.84 48.34 36.59
N ILE A 16 38.64 47.78 36.46
CA ILE A 16 37.62 48.26 35.52
C ILE A 16 36.76 49.41 36.07
N LEU A 17 36.73 49.63 37.39
CA LEU A 17 35.87 50.66 38.01
C LEU A 17 36.33 52.08 37.67
N LYS A 18 37.59 52.26 37.24
CA LYS A 18 38.08 53.56 36.74
C LYS A 18 37.26 54.07 35.55
N LEU A 19 36.69 53.17 34.74
CA LEU A 19 35.91 53.53 33.56
C LEU A 19 34.63 54.31 33.91
N GLU A 20 34.07 54.12 35.12
CA GLU A 20 32.92 54.88 35.58
C GLU A 20 33.21 56.39 35.63
N LYS A 21 34.41 56.77 36.05
CA LYS A 21 34.82 58.18 36.14
C LYS A 21 35.27 58.75 34.80
N GLU A 22 35.92 57.94 33.96
CA GLU A 22 36.55 58.41 32.73
C GLU A 22 35.58 58.46 31.54
N LEU A 23 34.62 57.54 31.47
CA LEU A 23 33.66 57.44 30.38
C LEU A 23 32.22 57.79 30.81
N ASN A 24 32.01 58.15 32.08
CA ASN A 24 30.68 58.45 32.64
C ASN A 24 29.67 57.32 32.40
N VAL A 25 30.15 56.08 32.49
CA VAL A 25 29.37 54.83 32.38
C VAL A 25 29.13 54.24 33.76
N THR A 26 28.21 53.27 33.86
CA THR A 26 28.00 52.50 35.10
C THR A 26 28.63 51.13 34.92
N VAL A 27 29.41 50.64 35.89
CA VAL A 27 30.10 49.34 35.81
C VAL A 27 29.61 48.41 36.92
N GLU A 28 28.94 47.33 36.54
CA GLU A 28 28.48 46.29 37.46
C GLU A 28 29.41 45.06 37.36
N ILE A 29 30.21 44.83 38.39
CA ILE A 29 31.14 43.69 38.42
C ILE A 29 30.35 42.39 38.68
N LEU A 30 30.41 41.45 37.74
CA LEU A 30 29.81 40.13 37.86
C LEU A 30 30.77 39.10 38.46
N SER A 31 32.07 39.22 38.18
CA SER A 31 33.14 38.38 38.74
C SER A 31 34.52 39.00 38.49
N SER A 32 35.60 38.34 38.91
CA SER A 32 36.99 38.81 38.72
C SER A 32 37.43 39.01 37.26
N SER A 33 36.61 38.65 36.28
CA SER A 33 36.94 38.73 34.86
C SER A 33 35.79 39.22 33.98
N TYR A 34 34.63 39.54 34.56
CA TYR A 34 33.43 39.93 33.80
C TYR A 34 32.67 41.05 34.52
N ALA A 35 32.24 42.05 33.76
CA ALA A 35 31.39 43.15 34.22
C ALA A 35 30.34 43.51 33.17
N ILE A 36 29.28 44.18 33.58
CA ILE A 36 28.32 44.84 32.68
C ILE A 36 28.64 46.32 32.69
N ILE A 37 28.72 46.95 31.52
CA ILE A 37 28.89 48.38 31.37
C ILE A 37 27.66 48.97 30.69
N THR A 38 27.04 49.96 31.33
CA THR A 38 25.86 50.66 30.81
C THR A 38 26.18 52.13 30.57
N SER A 39 25.91 52.60 29.35
CA SER A 39 26.14 53.99 28.92
C SER A 39 24.87 54.65 28.38
N LYS A 40 24.79 55.97 28.56
CA LYS A 40 23.75 56.81 27.95
C LYS A 40 24.03 57.16 26.49
N THR A 41 25.26 56.98 26.02
CA THR A 41 25.65 57.30 24.63
C THR A 41 26.44 56.15 23.99
N LYS A 42 26.27 55.99 22.67
CA LYS A 42 26.98 54.98 21.88
C LYS A 42 28.49 55.26 21.81
N GLU A 43 28.88 56.53 21.75
CA GLU A 43 30.28 56.96 21.62
C GLU A 43 31.13 56.52 22.82
N ASP A 44 30.54 56.44 24.02
CA ASP A 44 31.27 55.99 25.20
C ASP A 44 31.48 54.46 25.21
N ILE A 45 30.58 53.68 24.59
CA ILE A 45 30.77 52.24 24.36
C ILE A 45 31.84 52.00 23.29
N ASP A 46 31.85 52.79 22.22
CA ASP A 46 32.85 52.64 21.15
C ASP A 46 34.29 52.93 21.66
N LYS A 47 34.44 53.80 22.67
CA LYS A 47 35.74 54.07 23.33
C LYS A 47 36.25 52.91 24.18
N LEU A 48 35.41 51.98 24.62
CA LEU A 48 35.83 50.88 25.51
C LEU A 48 36.93 50.00 24.90
N LEU A 49 36.93 49.79 23.58
CA LEU A 49 37.97 49.01 22.87
C LEU A 49 39.35 49.69 22.87
N SER A 50 39.45 50.96 23.25
CA SER A 50 40.71 51.68 23.37
C SER A 50 41.39 51.51 24.73
N TYR A 51 40.72 50.87 25.69
CA TYR A 51 41.23 50.62 27.03
C TYR A 51 41.89 49.23 27.13
N PRO A 52 43.14 49.13 27.59
CA PRO A 52 43.86 47.86 27.66
C PRO A 52 43.26 46.87 28.67
N GLU A 53 42.45 47.34 29.61
CA GLU A 53 41.73 46.51 30.57
C GLU A 53 40.56 45.73 29.95
N ILE A 54 40.04 46.16 28.79
CA ILE A 54 38.92 45.51 28.10
C ILE A 54 39.46 44.46 27.14
N GLU A 55 39.27 43.18 27.48
CA GLU A 55 39.68 42.05 26.61
C GLU A 55 38.68 41.79 25.51
N TYR A 56 37.38 41.93 25.81
CA TYR A 56 36.30 41.63 24.88
C TYR A 56 35.01 42.36 25.28
N ILE A 57 34.20 42.74 24.28
CA ILE A 57 32.91 43.39 24.47
C ILE A 57 31.84 42.61 23.70
N GLU A 58 30.74 42.31 24.36
CA GLU A 58 29.57 41.65 23.79
C GLU A 58 28.31 42.47 24.09
N LYS A 59 27.39 42.59 23.13
CA LYS A 59 26.09 43.23 23.39
C LYS A 59 25.12 42.22 24.02
N PRO A 60 24.30 42.61 25.00
CA PRO A 60 23.27 41.73 25.56
C PRO A 60 22.24 41.38 24.47
N PHE A 61 21.83 40.12 24.44
CA PHE A 61 20.77 39.65 23.55
C PHE A 61 19.40 39.88 24.19
N ILE A 62 18.43 40.35 23.41
CA ILE A 62 17.03 40.45 23.84
C ILE A 62 16.37 39.07 23.75
N LEU A 63 15.79 38.58 24.84
CA LEU A 63 14.95 37.38 24.85
C LEU A 63 13.47 37.80 24.75
N GLU A 64 12.80 37.41 23.67
CA GLU A 64 11.37 37.65 23.43
C GLU A 64 10.53 36.37 23.60
N THR A 65 9.22 36.52 23.82
CA THR A 65 8.25 35.42 23.87
C THR A 65 8.22 34.64 22.55
N GLN A 66 8.58 33.35 22.63
CA GLN A 66 8.75 32.46 21.48
C GLN A 66 7.46 31.73 21.11
N ASP A 67 6.87 32.03 19.94
CA ASP A 67 5.84 31.15 19.34
C ASP A 67 5.64 31.26 17.82
N VAL A 68 6.36 32.18 17.14
CA VAL A 68 6.37 32.26 15.65
C VAL A 68 7.32 31.20 15.04
N GLN A 69 8.10 30.47 15.86
CA GLN A 69 9.24 29.67 15.40
C GLN A 69 8.87 28.31 14.78
N SER A 70 7.79 27.65 15.20
CA SER A 70 7.37 26.33 14.64
C SER A 70 6.79 26.45 13.21
N PHE A 71 5.90 27.41 12.97
CA PHE A 71 5.36 27.67 11.63
C PHE A 71 6.40 28.30 10.70
N SER A 72 7.28 29.16 11.23
CA SER A 72 8.34 29.75 10.42
C SER A 72 9.44 28.74 10.06
N SER A 73 9.81 27.82 10.97
CA SER A 73 10.82 26.78 10.70
C SER A 73 10.40 25.79 9.61
N THR A 74 9.11 25.48 9.54
CA THR A 74 8.50 24.65 8.47
C THR A 74 8.19 25.43 7.19
N GLY A 75 8.35 26.77 7.20
CA GLY A 75 8.05 27.62 6.05
C GLY A 75 6.57 27.94 5.85
N ILE A 76 5.67 27.47 6.73
CA ILE A 76 4.22 27.66 6.63
C ILE A 76 3.86 29.15 6.60
N SER A 77 4.42 29.96 7.51
CA SER A 77 4.09 31.40 7.58
C SER A 77 4.46 32.13 6.29
N MET A 78 5.65 31.84 5.74
CA MET A 78 6.10 32.41 4.47
C MET A 78 5.21 31.93 3.31
N PHE A 79 4.92 30.63 3.25
CA PHE A 79 4.09 30.05 2.23
C PHE A 79 2.67 30.66 2.20
N LYS A 80 2.03 30.81 3.36
CA LYS A 80 0.73 31.50 3.48
C LYS A 80 0.80 32.93 2.99
N ASN A 81 1.82 33.68 3.39
CA ASN A 81 2.00 35.08 2.98
C ASN A 81 2.20 35.23 1.47
N ILE A 82 2.93 34.31 0.83
CA ILE A 82 3.18 34.32 -0.61
C ILE A 82 1.94 33.92 -1.41
N THR A 83 1.20 32.92 -0.93
CA THR A 83 0.13 32.26 -1.70
C THR A 83 -1.28 32.79 -1.41
N GLY A 84 -1.46 33.45 -0.25
CA GLY A 84 -2.76 33.87 0.24
C GLY A 84 -3.71 32.70 0.52
N LEU A 85 -3.18 31.50 0.80
CA LEU A 85 -3.98 30.32 1.16
C LEU A 85 -4.30 30.34 2.65
N THR A 86 -5.55 30.01 2.99
CA THR A 86 -6.07 30.06 4.36
C THR A 86 -6.82 28.78 4.76
N GLY A 87 -6.93 27.80 3.87
CA GLY A 87 -7.71 26.58 4.03
C GLY A 87 -9.18 26.76 3.65
N LYS A 88 -9.55 27.90 3.05
CA LYS A 88 -10.92 28.23 2.70
C LYS A 88 -11.53 27.20 1.76
N GLY A 89 -12.77 26.79 2.02
CA GLY A 89 -13.48 25.79 1.22
C GLY A 89 -13.04 24.34 1.48
N THR A 90 -12.21 24.11 2.49
CA THR A 90 -11.79 22.77 2.93
C THR A 90 -12.26 22.47 4.36
N ILE A 91 -12.20 21.21 4.76
CA ILE A 91 -12.55 20.74 6.10
C ILE A 91 -11.32 20.21 6.84
N LEU A 92 -11.18 20.59 8.11
CA LEU A 92 -10.33 19.91 9.09
C LEU A 92 -11.19 18.90 9.87
N GLY A 93 -10.93 17.61 9.66
CA GLY A 93 -11.53 16.54 10.45
C GLY A 93 -10.69 16.27 11.69
N ILE A 94 -11.19 16.56 12.89
CA ILE A 94 -10.44 16.31 14.14
C ILE A 94 -11.10 15.15 14.89
N ILE A 95 -10.36 14.06 15.09
CA ILE A 95 -10.81 12.90 15.86
C ILE A 95 -9.92 12.78 17.09
N ASP A 96 -10.43 13.25 18.24
CA ASP A 96 -9.61 13.43 19.45
C ASP A 96 -10.45 13.37 20.74
N SER A 97 -9.93 13.86 21.87
CA SER A 97 -10.56 13.86 23.21
C SER A 97 -11.70 14.87 23.38
N GLY A 98 -12.04 15.59 22.31
CA GLY A 98 -13.01 16.69 22.28
C GLY A 98 -12.34 18.06 22.11
N ILE A 99 -13.15 19.11 22.15
CA ILE A 99 -12.69 20.48 21.87
C ILE A 99 -13.43 21.47 22.77
N ASP A 100 -12.73 22.50 23.23
CA ASP A 100 -13.37 23.72 23.72
C ASP A 100 -13.80 24.58 22.52
N TYR A 101 -15.05 24.36 22.05
CA TYR A 101 -15.61 25.06 20.90
C TYR A 101 -15.85 26.56 21.15
N THR A 102 -15.72 27.04 22.39
CA THR A 102 -16.00 28.44 22.74
C THR A 102 -14.85 29.37 22.36
N LEU A 103 -13.66 28.84 22.08
CA LEU A 103 -12.47 29.65 21.85
C LEU A 103 -12.54 30.48 20.57
N PRO A 104 -12.04 31.74 20.56
CA PRO A 104 -12.07 32.61 19.39
C PRO A 104 -11.41 32.02 18.14
N ILE A 105 -10.36 31.20 18.29
CA ILE A 105 -9.66 30.56 17.16
C ILE A 105 -10.55 29.60 16.35
N PHE A 106 -11.63 29.10 16.94
CA PHE A 106 -12.61 28.23 16.27
C PHE A 106 -13.81 28.99 15.72
N ARG A 107 -13.76 30.32 15.69
CA ARG A 107 -14.79 31.18 15.11
C ARG A 107 -14.31 31.79 13.79
N ASP A 108 -15.25 32.14 12.93
CA ASP A 108 -15.03 32.88 11.69
C ASP A 108 -14.96 34.39 11.97
N ASN A 109 -14.76 35.18 10.90
CA ASN A 109 -14.66 36.64 11.00
C ASN A 109 -15.98 37.31 11.45
N ASN A 110 -17.11 36.61 11.39
CA ASN A 110 -18.41 37.09 11.87
C ASN A 110 -18.70 36.63 13.31
N GLY A 111 -17.75 35.97 13.96
CA GLY A 111 -17.89 35.43 15.31
C GLY A 111 -18.71 34.14 15.39
N LYS A 112 -19.06 33.52 14.25
CA LYS A 112 -19.78 32.24 14.18
C LYS A 112 -18.81 31.07 14.18
N SER A 113 -19.25 29.92 14.66
CA SER A 113 -18.43 28.70 14.76
C SER A 113 -17.97 28.21 13.38
N LYS A 114 -16.67 27.90 13.25
CA LYS A 114 -16.11 27.14 12.10
C LYS A 114 -16.44 25.64 12.18
N ILE A 115 -16.88 25.16 13.35
CA ILE A 115 -17.22 23.76 13.57
C ILE A 115 -18.63 23.52 13.01
N LEU A 116 -18.68 22.84 11.87
CA LEU A 116 -19.93 22.52 11.18
C LEU A 116 -20.72 21.43 11.91
N TYR A 117 -19.99 20.44 12.44
CA TYR A 117 -20.52 19.32 13.18
C TYR A 117 -19.59 18.94 14.32
N TYR A 118 -20.16 18.73 15.51
CA TYR A 118 -19.46 18.17 16.66
C TYR A 118 -20.18 16.90 17.12
N TRP A 119 -19.52 15.74 17.02
CA TRP A 119 -20.08 14.48 17.48
C TRP A 119 -19.33 13.97 18.72
N ASP A 120 -20.03 13.87 19.85
CA ASP A 120 -19.49 13.28 21.06
C ASP A 120 -19.98 11.84 21.23
N GLN A 121 -19.10 10.86 21.00
CA GLN A 121 -19.44 9.44 21.12
C GLN A 121 -19.60 8.97 22.58
N SER A 122 -19.18 9.77 23.57
CA SER A 122 -19.08 9.38 24.98
C SER A 122 -20.33 9.70 25.81
N ILE A 123 -21.29 10.42 25.22
CA ILE A 123 -22.52 10.87 25.88
C ILE A 123 -23.75 10.28 25.17
N GLU A 124 -24.78 9.95 25.94
CA GLU A 124 -26.04 9.48 25.36
C GLU A 124 -26.82 10.69 24.81
N GLY A 125 -27.47 10.48 23.67
CA GLY A 125 -28.36 11.46 23.06
C GLY A 125 -28.74 11.08 21.64
N THR A 126 -28.69 12.04 20.71
CA THR A 126 -29.10 11.82 19.31
C THR A 126 -27.86 11.56 18.46
N PRO A 127 -27.55 10.30 18.11
CA PRO A 127 -26.40 10.00 17.27
C PRO A 127 -26.62 10.47 15.82
N PRO A 128 -25.55 10.65 15.02
CA PRO A 128 -25.68 10.88 13.58
C PRO A 128 -26.42 9.73 12.89
N ASP A 129 -27.10 10.02 11.77
CA ASP A 129 -27.81 9.01 10.98
C ASP A 129 -26.89 7.83 10.61
N GLY A 130 -27.39 6.61 10.82
CA GLY A 130 -26.62 5.37 10.61
C GLY A 130 -25.75 4.93 11.79
N PHE A 131 -25.66 5.73 12.87
CA PHE A 131 -24.93 5.39 14.10
C PHE A 131 -25.89 5.22 15.29
N ARG A 132 -25.45 4.48 16.33
CA ARG A 132 -26.32 4.08 17.46
C ARG A 132 -25.98 4.75 18.79
N GLU A 133 -24.87 5.48 18.86
CA GLU A 133 -24.31 6.01 20.10
C GLU A 133 -23.76 7.42 19.90
N GLY A 134 -23.76 8.20 20.97
CA GLY A 134 -23.27 9.57 20.98
C GLY A 134 -24.35 10.62 20.79
N SER A 135 -23.93 11.89 20.85
CA SER A 135 -24.74 13.07 20.55
C SER A 135 -24.08 13.91 19.47
N LEU A 136 -24.82 14.18 18.39
CA LEU A 136 -24.41 15.08 17.32
C LEU A 136 -24.94 16.49 17.59
N TYR A 137 -24.08 17.48 17.42
CA TYR A 137 -24.41 18.90 17.47
C TYR A 137 -24.12 19.56 16.12
N THR A 138 -25.09 20.33 15.61
CA THR A 138 -24.96 21.09 14.37
C THR A 138 -24.31 22.45 14.60
N ASN A 139 -23.87 23.10 13.52
CA ASN A 139 -23.32 24.45 13.58
C ASN A 139 -24.26 25.45 14.26
N GLU A 140 -25.57 25.35 14.02
CA GLU A 140 -26.58 26.20 14.65
C GLU A 140 -26.61 26.02 16.16
N GLN A 141 -26.65 24.77 16.64
CA GLN A 141 -26.62 24.47 18.08
C GLN A 141 -25.32 24.92 18.74
N ILE A 142 -24.18 24.82 18.02
CA ILE A 142 -22.89 25.29 18.53
C ILE A 142 -22.88 26.82 18.65
N ASN A 143 -23.44 27.53 17.66
CA ASN A 143 -23.57 28.99 17.72
C ASN A 143 -24.53 29.43 18.84
N ASP A 144 -25.66 28.75 19.02
CA ASP A 144 -26.55 29.00 20.14
C ASP A 144 -25.87 28.73 21.48
N ALA A 145 -24.99 27.72 21.56
CA ALA A 145 -24.21 27.46 22.75
C ALA A 145 -23.16 28.55 23.03
N ILE A 146 -22.51 29.06 21.98
CA ILE A 146 -21.60 30.22 22.07
C ILE A 146 -22.36 31.46 22.57
N ASP A 147 -23.61 31.65 22.14
CA ASP A 147 -24.49 32.75 22.56
C ASP A 147 -25.15 32.50 23.94
N GLY A 148 -24.89 31.37 24.59
CA GLY A 148 -25.47 31.00 25.90
C GLY A 148 -26.94 30.55 25.85
N LYS A 149 -27.49 30.30 24.67
CA LYS A 149 -28.88 29.86 24.43
C LYS A 149 -29.05 28.34 24.43
N TYR A 150 -27.97 27.61 24.25
CA TYR A 150 -27.93 26.14 24.26
C TYR A 150 -26.74 25.67 25.12
N ASN A 151 -26.76 24.43 25.59
CA ASN A 151 -25.65 23.89 26.39
C ASN A 151 -25.06 22.67 25.70
N ILE A 152 -23.83 22.81 25.18
CA ILE A 152 -23.02 21.68 24.71
C ILE A 152 -21.92 21.45 25.75
N PRO A 153 -21.87 20.27 26.40
CA PRO A 153 -20.85 19.99 27.41
C PRO A 153 -19.44 20.05 26.81
N ILE A 154 -18.57 20.85 27.39
CA ILE A 154 -17.12 20.80 27.12
C ILE A 154 -16.55 19.65 27.94
N SER A 155 -15.82 18.75 27.27
CA SER A 155 -15.19 17.62 27.95
C SER A 155 -14.13 18.10 28.94
N THR A 156 -14.11 17.54 30.16
CA THR A 156 -13.02 17.73 31.11
C THR A 156 -11.68 17.16 30.62
N THR A 157 -11.71 16.30 29.59
CA THR A 157 -10.53 15.72 28.94
C THR A 157 -10.17 16.41 27.61
N SER A 158 -10.81 17.54 27.27
CA SER A 158 -10.62 18.24 25.98
C SER A 158 -9.25 18.92 25.82
N THR A 159 -8.36 18.85 26.81
CA THR A 159 -7.05 19.53 26.77
C THR A 159 -6.24 19.14 25.55
N HIS A 160 -6.08 17.84 25.29
CA HIS A 160 -5.33 17.34 24.14
C HIS A 160 -5.97 17.75 22.81
N GLY A 161 -7.27 17.47 22.62
CA GLY A 161 -7.96 17.79 21.36
C GLY A 161 -8.10 19.29 21.08
N THR A 162 -8.24 20.13 22.10
CA THR A 162 -8.25 21.60 21.97
C THR A 162 -6.88 22.10 21.49
N HIS A 163 -5.80 21.56 22.06
CA HIS A 163 -4.43 21.93 21.68
C HIS A 163 -4.12 21.54 20.23
N VAL A 164 -4.43 20.28 19.85
CA VAL A 164 -4.30 19.76 18.48
C VAL A 164 -5.11 20.59 17.49
N SER A 165 -6.38 20.86 17.83
CA SER A 165 -7.28 21.66 16.98
C SER A 165 -6.76 23.07 16.77
N GLY A 166 -6.18 23.69 17.81
CA GLY A 166 -5.61 25.03 17.75
C GLY A 166 -4.43 25.12 16.76
N ILE A 167 -3.56 24.11 16.72
CA ILE A 167 -2.44 24.06 15.77
C ILE A 167 -2.97 24.01 14.33
N CYS A 168 -3.90 23.07 14.03
CA CYS A 168 -4.53 22.95 12.72
C CYS A 168 -5.21 24.26 12.29
N ALA A 169 -6.03 24.83 13.16
CA ALA A 169 -6.81 26.04 12.90
C ALA A 169 -5.93 27.30 12.81
N GLY A 170 -4.75 27.32 13.45
CA GLY A 170 -3.77 28.39 13.28
C GLY A 170 -3.09 28.37 11.91
N ILE A 171 -2.93 27.18 11.33
CA ILE A 171 -2.37 27.01 9.98
C ILE A 171 -3.44 27.26 8.92
N ALA A 172 -4.57 26.55 8.99
CA ALA A 172 -5.70 26.70 8.08
C ALA A 172 -6.81 27.54 8.73
N THR A 173 -6.59 28.86 8.76
CA THR A 173 -7.38 29.84 9.52
C THR A 173 -8.85 29.95 9.10
N GLU A 174 -9.17 29.70 7.83
CA GLU A 174 -10.53 29.76 7.28
C GLU A 174 -11.11 28.38 6.93
N ALA A 175 -10.42 27.29 7.29
CA ALA A 175 -10.98 25.96 7.08
C ALA A 175 -12.18 25.72 8.01
N SER A 176 -13.21 25.08 7.46
CA SER A 176 -14.32 24.56 8.26
C SER A 176 -13.85 23.34 9.06
N MET A 177 -14.55 22.99 10.13
CA MET A 177 -14.15 21.88 11.01
C MET A 177 -15.28 20.88 11.20
N ILE A 178 -14.93 19.60 11.23
CA ILE A 178 -15.79 18.54 11.75
C ILE A 178 -15.01 17.89 12.89
N VAL A 179 -15.58 17.89 14.09
CA VAL A 179 -14.91 17.40 15.29
C VAL A 179 -15.65 16.19 15.82
N VAL A 180 -14.92 15.12 16.11
CA VAL A 180 -15.44 13.91 16.75
C VAL A 180 -14.67 13.65 18.03
N ARG A 181 -15.39 13.57 19.15
CA ARG A 181 -14.83 13.11 20.42
C ARG A 181 -14.95 11.61 20.53
N VAL A 182 -13.81 10.96 20.79
CA VAL A 182 -13.69 9.51 21.05
C VAL A 182 -13.27 9.24 22.49
N GLY A 183 -13.42 8.00 22.98
CA GLY A 183 -13.04 7.60 24.34
C GLY A 183 -14.13 7.71 25.41
N ARG A 184 -13.88 7.16 26.61
CA ARG A 184 -14.81 7.17 27.77
C ARG A 184 -14.61 8.39 28.67
N ARG A 185 -15.64 8.76 29.44
CA ARG A 185 -15.75 9.98 30.27
C ARG A 185 -14.64 10.24 31.32
N GLN A 186 -13.66 9.33 31.54
CA GLN A 186 -12.73 9.39 32.66
C GLN A 186 -11.25 9.67 32.30
N THR A 187 -10.78 9.41 31.07
CA THR A 187 -9.39 9.70 30.64
C THR A 187 -9.32 10.10 29.16
N ASP A 188 -8.34 10.93 28.78
CA ASP A 188 -8.00 11.31 27.40
C ASP A 188 -7.12 10.27 26.67
N THR A 189 -6.50 9.35 27.42
CA THR A 189 -5.44 8.47 26.90
C THR A 189 -5.91 7.19 26.21
N PHE A 190 -7.16 6.75 26.37
CA PHE A 190 -7.62 5.45 25.85
C PHE A 190 -8.91 5.57 25.04
N SER A 191 -8.86 5.08 23.79
CA SER A 191 -10.00 4.98 22.87
C SER A 191 -9.93 3.67 22.08
N LYS A 192 -11.07 3.20 21.58
CA LYS A 192 -11.17 1.95 20.80
C LYS A 192 -11.02 2.22 19.31
N SER A 193 -10.39 1.32 18.57
CA SER A 193 -10.31 1.42 17.10
C SER A 193 -11.68 1.58 16.42
N THR A 194 -12.72 0.93 16.94
CA THR A 194 -14.10 1.06 16.43
C THR A 194 -14.69 2.47 16.57
N GLU A 195 -14.24 3.26 17.53
CA GLU A 195 -14.64 4.67 17.71
C GLU A 195 -14.04 5.53 16.60
N PHE A 196 -12.76 5.31 16.26
CA PHE A 196 -12.10 5.96 15.13
C PHE A 196 -12.71 5.55 13.79
N MET A 197 -13.00 4.26 13.57
CA MET A 197 -13.62 3.81 12.32
C MET A 197 -14.95 4.53 12.06
N ARG A 198 -15.79 4.64 13.10
CA ARG A 198 -17.04 5.40 13.03
C ARG A 198 -16.81 6.88 12.77
N ALA A 199 -15.86 7.49 13.48
CA ALA A 199 -15.53 8.90 13.36
C ALA A 199 -15.04 9.27 11.95
N ILE A 200 -14.14 8.46 11.37
CA ILE A 200 -13.60 8.68 10.01
C ILE A 200 -14.72 8.56 8.98
N LYS A 201 -15.55 7.51 9.08
CA LYS A 201 -16.71 7.37 8.18
C LYS A 201 -17.62 8.59 8.26
N PHE A 202 -17.98 9.01 9.47
CA PHE A 202 -18.83 10.19 9.69
C PHE A 202 -18.23 11.46 9.06
N VAL A 203 -16.94 11.73 9.31
CA VAL A 203 -16.24 12.90 8.75
C VAL A 203 -16.24 12.86 7.23
N LEU A 204 -15.95 11.70 6.63
CA LEU A 204 -15.90 11.55 5.18
C LEU A 204 -17.28 11.64 4.52
N ASP A 205 -18.31 11.03 5.11
CA ASP A 205 -19.68 11.11 4.61
C ASP A 205 -20.18 12.56 4.64
N LYS A 206 -19.94 13.29 5.74
CA LYS A 206 -20.31 14.72 5.82
C LYS A 206 -19.48 15.60 4.88
N SER A 207 -18.21 15.27 4.70
CA SER A 207 -17.35 15.95 3.74
C SER A 207 -17.86 15.79 2.29
N LEU A 208 -18.28 14.59 1.92
CA LEU A 208 -18.91 14.28 0.64
C LEU A 208 -20.25 15.01 0.47
N GLU A 209 -21.12 14.98 1.49
CA GLU A 209 -22.41 15.70 1.51
C GLU A 209 -22.23 17.21 1.28
N LEU A 210 -21.23 17.80 1.96
CA LEU A 210 -20.87 19.22 1.82
C LEU A 210 -20.10 19.53 0.53
N LYS A 211 -19.66 18.51 -0.22
CA LYS A 211 -18.81 18.62 -1.42
C LYS A 211 -17.51 19.40 -1.18
N MET A 212 -16.93 19.26 0.00
CA MET A 212 -15.67 19.91 0.38
C MET A 212 -14.57 18.85 0.55
N PRO A 213 -13.30 19.11 0.16
CA PRO A 213 -12.20 18.20 0.50
C PRO A 213 -11.88 18.26 2.00
N VAL A 214 -11.34 17.17 2.56
CA VAL A 214 -11.07 17.06 4.00
C VAL A 214 -9.68 16.53 4.33
N SER A 215 -9.04 17.15 5.33
CA SER A 215 -7.81 16.68 5.95
C SER A 215 -8.12 16.21 7.37
N ILE A 216 -7.96 14.91 7.64
CA ILE A 216 -8.33 14.28 8.91
C ILE A 216 -7.08 14.09 9.78
N ASN A 217 -7.11 14.62 11.00
CA ASN A 217 -6.08 14.46 12.01
C ASN A 217 -6.43 13.33 12.99
N VAL A 218 -5.54 12.36 13.14
CA VAL A 218 -5.64 11.27 14.13
C VAL A 218 -4.37 11.26 15.00
N SER A 219 -4.47 11.83 16.20
CA SER A 219 -3.36 11.93 17.16
C SER A 219 -3.44 10.82 18.23
N TYR A 220 -3.70 9.58 17.81
CA TYR A 220 -3.82 8.40 18.67
C TYR A 220 -3.07 7.22 18.07
N GLY A 221 -2.58 6.33 18.93
CA GLY A 221 -1.87 5.13 18.52
C GLY A 221 -1.89 4.02 19.56
N SER A 222 -1.61 2.78 19.13
CA SER A 222 -1.53 1.60 19.99
C SER A 222 -0.39 0.67 19.56
N ASN A 223 0.12 -0.12 20.51
CA ASN A 223 1.03 -1.25 20.25
C ASN A 223 0.29 -2.59 20.06
N GLU A 224 -1.04 -2.57 20.02
CA GLU A 224 -1.90 -3.77 19.92
C GLU A 224 -2.10 -4.22 18.45
N GLY A 225 -1.01 -4.34 17.68
CA GLY A 225 -1.04 -4.79 16.28
C GLY A 225 0.31 -5.30 15.80
N SER A 226 0.42 -5.78 14.56
CA SER A 226 1.69 -6.29 14.01
C SER A 226 2.67 -5.19 13.63
N HIS A 227 2.22 -3.93 13.57
CA HIS A 227 2.97 -2.76 13.09
C HIS A 227 3.40 -2.85 11.61
N ARG A 228 2.73 -3.71 10.84
CA ARG A 228 3.01 -3.93 9.40
C ARG A 228 1.89 -3.46 8.47
N GLY A 229 0.89 -2.72 8.98
CA GLY A 229 -0.24 -2.25 8.16
C GLY A 229 -1.31 -3.31 7.88
N GLU A 230 -1.33 -4.41 8.63
CA GLU A 230 -2.14 -5.59 8.33
C GLU A 230 -3.43 -5.69 9.16
N SER A 231 -3.58 -4.91 10.23
CA SER A 231 -4.80 -4.99 11.04
C SER A 231 -6.03 -4.51 10.26
N LEU A 232 -7.21 -5.03 10.58
CA LEU A 232 -8.47 -4.58 9.94
C LEU A 232 -8.69 -3.07 10.10
N PHE A 233 -8.21 -2.48 11.19
CA PHE A 233 -8.30 -1.04 11.41
C PHE A 233 -7.41 -0.28 10.41
N GLU A 234 -6.16 -0.70 10.21
CA GLU A 234 -5.25 -0.09 9.24
C GLU A 234 -5.72 -0.29 7.80
N GLN A 235 -6.23 -1.48 7.48
CA GLN A 235 -6.82 -1.74 6.17
C GLN A 235 -8.03 -0.85 5.90
N PHE A 236 -8.88 -0.64 6.91
CA PHE A 236 -9.97 0.32 6.83
C PHE A 236 -9.45 1.75 6.60
N MET A 237 -8.40 2.18 7.33
CA MET A 237 -7.78 3.50 7.13
C MET A 237 -7.28 3.68 5.70
N ASP A 238 -6.62 2.65 5.15
CA ASP A 238 -6.12 2.65 3.78
C ASP A 238 -7.24 2.70 2.74
N ASP A 239 -8.37 2.04 2.99
CA ASP A 239 -9.53 2.10 2.10
C ASP A 239 -10.21 3.48 2.18
N MET A 240 -10.30 4.06 3.39
CA MET A 240 -10.85 5.40 3.58
C MET A 240 -9.97 6.50 2.98
N CYS A 241 -8.65 6.33 2.92
CA CYS A 241 -7.75 7.22 2.17
C CYS A 241 -8.02 7.27 0.66
N LEU A 242 -8.80 6.33 0.11
CA LEU A 242 -9.23 6.34 -1.30
C LEU A 242 -10.69 6.80 -1.47
N TYR A 243 -11.45 6.90 -0.39
CA TYR A 243 -12.84 7.34 -0.43
C TYR A 243 -12.96 8.86 -0.35
N TRP A 244 -13.54 9.50 -1.38
CA TRP A 244 -13.66 10.96 -1.47
C TRP A 244 -12.31 11.70 -1.45
N LYS A 245 -12.33 13.01 -1.68
CA LYS A 245 -11.14 13.87 -1.76
C LYS A 245 -10.56 14.15 -0.37
N ASN A 246 -9.80 13.21 0.17
CA ASN A 246 -9.30 13.27 1.54
C ASN A 246 -7.80 12.95 1.71
N ASN A 247 -7.26 13.35 2.87
CA ASN A 247 -6.01 12.85 3.42
C ASN A 247 -6.24 12.50 4.88
N ILE A 248 -5.71 11.37 5.33
CA ILE A 248 -5.69 10.99 6.75
C ILE A 248 -4.24 11.09 7.24
N VAL A 249 -4.04 11.91 8.27
CA VAL A 249 -2.73 12.22 8.86
C VAL A 249 -2.70 11.65 10.27
N VAL A 250 -1.69 10.83 10.56
CA VAL A 250 -1.63 10.01 11.78
C VAL A 250 -0.30 10.25 12.51
N ALA A 251 -0.36 10.37 13.83
CA ALA A 251 0.84 10.46 14.67
C ALA A 251 1.66 9.17 14.65
N ALA A 252 3.00 9.28 14.61
CA ALA A 252 3.88 8.12 14.67
C ALA A 252 3.89 7.43 16.05
N GLY A 253 3.45 8.10 17.11
CA GLY A 253 3.49 7.59 18.48
C GLY A 253 4.78 7.94 19.22
N ASN A 254 4.74 7.83 20.55
CA ASN A 254 5.80 8.34 21.45
C ASN A 254 6.58 7.21 22.17
N ASN A 255 6.65 6.02 21.56
CA ASN A 255 7.22 4.81 22.18
C ASN A 255 8.70 4.54 21.82
N GLY A 256 9.36 5.41 21.04
CA GLY A 256 10.70 5.18 20.50
C GLY A 256 11.82 4.99 21.54
N ASP A 257 11.69 5.62 22.72
CA ASP A 257 12.66 5.55 23.82
C ASP A 257 12.11 4.84 25.07
N LYS A 258 10.91 4.27 25.00
CA LYS A 258 10.17 3.77 26.17
C LYS A 258 10.42 2.31 26.51
N GLY A 259 11.07 1.57 25.60
CA GLY A 259 11.43 0.17 25.81
C GLY A 259 10.24 -0.80 25.79
N GLY A 260 9.14 -0.41 25.14
CA GLY A 260 7.93 -1.23 25.00
C GLY A 260 7.96 -2.25 23.86
N HIS A 261 9.05 -2.33 23.08
CA HIS A 261 9.20 -3.28 21.96
C HIS A 261 10.51 -4.07 22.06
N LYS A 262 10.45 -5.34 21.63
CA LYS A 262 11.60 -6.23 21.48
C LYS A 262 11.43 -7.06 20.21
N ARG A 263 12.45 -7.09 19.36
CA ARG A 263 12.60 -8.10 18.31
C ARG A 263 13.58 -9.18 18.72
N ILE A 264 13.27 -10.43 18.40
CA ILE A 264 14.18 -11.57 18.51
C ILE A 264 14.21 -12.37 17.21
N GLN A 265 15.28 -13.15 17.05
CA GLN A 265 15.44 -14.16 16.02
C GLN A 265 15.48 -15.52 16.70
N LEU A 266 14.52 -16.39 16.39
CA LEU A 266 14.51 -17.78 16.81
C LEU A 266 15.41 -18.62 15.88
N GLU A 267 16.01 -19.65 16.44
CA GLU A 267 16.84 -20.64 15.74
C GLU A 267 16.36 -22.04 16.16
N ASN A 268 16.48 -23.03 15.27
CA ASN A 268 16.21 -24.42 15.65
C ASN A 268 17.16 -24.87 16.78
N ASP A 269 16.67 -25.78 17.63
CA ASP A 269 17.42 -26.39 18.74
C ASP A 269 17.96 -25.43 19.82
N LYS A 270 17.54 -24.17 19.82
CA LYS A 270 18.00 -23.14 20.77
C LYS A 270 16.85 -22.37 21.40
N ALA A 271 16.61 -22.61 22.68
CA ALA A 271 15.66 -21.83 23.46
C ALA A 271 16.13 -20.36 23.56
N THR A 272 15.19 -19.43 23.41
CA THR A 272 15.45 -17.99 23.47
C THR A 272 14.65 -17.37 24.61
N GLU A 273 15.33 -16.61 25.47
CA GLU A 273 14.73 -15.94 26.62
C GLU A 273 14.69 -14.43 26.40
N VAL A 274 13.54 -13.82 26.71
CA VAL A 274 13.33 -12.37 26.65
C VAL A 274 12.90 -11.87 28.02
N GLU A 275 13.74 -11.02 28.63
CA GLU A 275 13.47 -10.44 29.93
C GLU A 275 12.79 -9.08 29.84
N PHE A 276 11.79 -8.86 30.71
CA PHE A 276 11.15 -7.58 30.93
C PHE A 276 10.92 -7.34 32.42
N ILE A 277 10.93 -6.07 32.82
CA ILE A 277 10.65 -5.66 34.19
C ILE A 277 9.20 -5.19 34.29
N VAL A 278 8.52 -5.57 35.38
CA VAL A 278 7.22 -5.04 35.78
C VAL A 278 7.43 -4.10 36.97
N GLY A 279 7.03 -2.85 36.82
CA GLY A 279 7.09 -1.84 37.87
C GLY A 279 6.02 -2.01 38.96
N GLU A 280 6.12 -1.21 40.02
CA GLU A 280 5.12 -1.24 41.11
C GLU A 280 3.74 -0.76 40.64
N ASN A 281 2.69 -1.23 41.32
CA ASN A 281 1.27 -0.84 41.11
C ASN A 281 0.64 -1.23 39.76
N GLU A 282 1.34 -2.01 38.93
CA GLU A 282 0.77 -2.56 37.70
C GLU A 282 -0.32 -3.58 38.02
N LYS A 283 -1.55 -3.38 37.52
CA LYS A 283 -2.67 -4.30 37.80
C LYS A 283 -3.01 -5.19 36.61
N ILE A 284 -2.77 -4.69 35.40
CA ILE A 284 -3.07 -5.38 34.15
C ILE A 284 -1.93 -5.06 33.17
N LEU A 285 -1.35 -6.09 32.56
CA LEU A 285 -0.35 -5.95 31.51
C LEU A 285 -0.68 -6.91 30.38
N ASN A 286 -0.79 -6.40 29.15
CA ASN A 286 -1.04 -7.21 27.95
C ASN A 286 0.22 -7.23 27.09
N ILE A 287 0.77 -8.42 26.87
CA ILE A 287 1.93 -8.63 26.01
C ILE A 287 1.42 -9.17 24.68
N ASN A 288 1.76 -8.50 23.59
CA ASN A 288 1.47 -8.93 22.22
C ASN A 288 2.73 -9.48 21.58
N ILE A 289 2.65 -10.66 20.98
CA ILE A 289 3.77 -11.32 20.32
C ILE A 289 3.32 -11.68 18.91
N TRP A 290 4.13 -11.28 17.93
CA TRP A 290 3.87 -11.44 16.51
C TRP A 290 5.01 -12.24 15.87
N PRO A 291 4.90 -13.58 15.88
CA PRO A 291 5.79 -14.44 15.12
C PRO A 291 5.37 -14.54 13.66
N GLU A 292 6.30 -14.98 12.82
CA GLU A 292 5.98 -15.43 11.47
C GLU A 292 5.06 -16.65 11.52
N PHE A 293 4.09 -16.73 10.60
CA PHE A 293 3.11 -17.83 10.62
C PHE A 293 3.71 -19.21 10.39
N ILE A 294 4.86 -19.26 9.71
CA ILE A 294 5.48 -20.50 9.31
C ILE A 294 6.26 -21.13 10.47
N ASP A 295 6.64 -20.35 11.48
CA ASP A 295 7.41 -20.83 12.62
C ASP A 295 6.54 -21.56 13.62
N ASN A 296 7.02 -22.70 14.10
CA ASN A 296 6.41 -23.52 15.13
C ASN A 296 7.30 -23.55 16.39
N PHE A 297 6.71 -23.19 17.52
CA PHE A 297 7.38 -23.13 18.82
C PHE A 297 6.35 -23.15 19.94
N SER A 298 6.82 -23.35 21.17
CA SER A 298 6.04 -23.11 22.37
C SER A 298 6.63 -21.98 23.20
N VAL A 299 5.79 -21.24 23.93
CA VAL A 299 6.21 -20.12 24.77
C VAL A 299 5.63 -20.24 26.18
N HIS A 300 6.42 -19.95 27.21
CA HIS A 300 5.96 -19.84 28.58
C HIS A 300 6.52 -18.60 29.28
N LEU A 301 5.89 -18.20 30.38
CA LEU A 301 6.36 -17.11 31.23
C LEU A 301 7.00 -17.65 32.50
N VAL A 302 8.04 -16.98 32.97
CA VAL A 302 8.68 -17.20 34.29
C VAL A 302 8.54 -15.91 35.10
N ASN A 303 8.04 -16.02 36.33
CA ASN A 303 7.90 -14.88 37.24
C ASN A 303 9.19 -14.60 38.04
N PRO A 304 9.28 -13.48 38.79
CA PRO A 304 10.47 -13.14 39.59
C PRO A 304 10.82 -14.15 40.69
N SER A 305 9.89 -15.04 41.06
CA SER A 305 10.09 -16.13 42.02
C SER A 305 10.44 -17.46 41.35
N ASN A 306 10.79 -17.43 40.05
CA ASN A 306 11.18 -18.58 39.23
C ASN A 306 10.06 -19.64 39.08
N GLN A 307 8.80 -19.23 39.16
CA GLN A 307 7.65 -20.06 38.84
C GLN A 307 7.28 -19.89 37.36
N GLN A 308 7.01 -20.99 36.67
CA GLN A 308 6.69 -20.98 35.24
C GLN A 308 5.21 -21.29 34.97
N THR A 309 4.69 -20.77 33.86
CA THR A 309 3.38 -21.19 33.33
C THR A 309 3.47 -22.51 32.57
N GLN A 310 2.32 -23.09 32.23
CA GLN A 310 2.23 -24.07 31.14
C GLN A 310 2.72 -23.46 29.81
N ASN A 311 3.11 -24.34 28.87
CA ASN A 311 3.47 -23.96 27.52
C ASN A 311 2.24 -23.53 26.70
N ILE A 312 2.35 -22.36 26.09
CA ILE A 312 1.44 -21.83 25.09
C ILE A 312 1.95 -22.29 23.71
N SER A 313 1.15 -23.03 22.97
CA SER A 313 1.44 -23.49 21.61
C SER A 313 0.14 -23.54 20.81
N LEU A 314 0.24 -23.88 19.52
CA LEU A 314 -0.94 -24.14 18.67
C LEU A 314 -1.84 -25.24 19.26
N ASP A 315 -1.23 -26.28 19.84
CA ASP A 315 -1.97 -27.42 20.43
C ASP A 315 -2.72 -27.03 21.69
N SER A 316 -2.10 -26.21 22.56
CA SER A 316 -2.75 -25.80 23.80
C SER A 316 -3.80 -24.72 23.56
N GLY A 317 -3.58 -23.82 22.58
CA GLY A 317 -4.48 -22.75 22.14
C GLY A 317 -4.68 -21.65 23.18
N GLN A 318 -5.00 -22.01 24.43
CA GLN A 318 -5.15 -21.12 25.57
C GLN A 318 -4.59 -21.77 26.83
N ILE A 319 -3.95 -20.95 27.67
CA ILE A 319 -3.57 -21.34 29.04
C ILE A 319 -4.17 -20.39 30.08
N ASN A 320 -4.39 -20.91 31.30
CA ASN A 320 -4.75 -20.12 32.47
C ASN A 320 -3.87 -20.58 33.65
N ASN A 321 -3.03 -19.70 34.18
CA ASN A 321 -2.10 -19.99 35.27
C ASN A 321 -2.25 -18.95 36.38
N THR A 322 -1.82 -19.30 37.60
CA THR A 322 -1.67 -18.33 38.70
C THR A 322 -0.26 -18.49 39.25
N LEU A 323 0.54 -17.43 39.15
CA LEU A 323 1.91 -17.36 39.64
C LEU A 323 1.96 -16.32 40.77
N GLY A 324 2.04 -16.77 42.02
CA GLY A 324 1.83 -15.90 43.18
C GLY A 324 0.42 -15.29 43.20
N GLU A 325 0.32 -13.97 43.28
CA GLU A 325 -0.95 -13.21 43.17
C GLU A 325 -1.33 -12.85 41.72
N THR A 326 -0.48 -13.17 40.74
CA THR A 326 -0.67 -12.80 39.34
C THR A 326 -1.38 -13.91 38.58
N ARG A 327 -2.58 -13.63 38.06
CA ARG A 327 -3.25 -14.50 37.09
C ARG A 327 -2.68 -14.24 35.69
N VAL A 328 -2.27 -15.30 35.02
CA VAL A 328 -1.72 -15.25 33.66
C VAL A 328 -2.66 -15.98 32.71
N THR A 329 -3.13 -15.28 31.67
CA THR A 329 -3.94 -15.86 30.61
C THR A 329 -3.21 -15.69 29.28
N GLY A 330 -2.87 -16.80 28.62
CA GLY A 330 -2.19 -16.79 27.33
C GLY A 330 -3.09 -17.35 26.23
N TYR A 331 -3.03 -16.78 25.03
CA TYR A 331 -3.72 -17.26 23.84
C TYR A 331 -2.76 -17.32 22.67
N PHE A 332 -2.73 -18.45 21.99
CA PHE A 332 -2.07 -18.65 20.70
C PHE A 332 -3.16 -18.65 19.62
N TYR A 333 -3.23 -17.60 18.80
CA TYR A 333 -4.27 -17.50 17.78
C TYR A 333 -3.87 -18.28 16.53
N THR A 334 -4.87 -18.92 15.91
CA THR A 334 -4.74 -19.37 14.52
C THR A 334 -4.60 -18.18 13.58
N ILE A 335 -4.13 -18.44 12.37
CA ILE A 335 -3.89 -17.41 11.36
C ILE A 335 -5.21 -16.77 10.91
N ALA A 336 -5.19 -15.45 10.72
CA ALA A 336 -6.36 -14.68 10.35
C ALA A 336 -6.55 -14.64 8.81
N PRO A 337 -7.80 -14.55 8.30
CA PRO A 337 -8.09 -14.57 6.85
C PRO A 337 -7.65 -13.37 6.05
N TYR A 338 -7.08 -12.37 6.70
CA TYR A 338 -6.64 -11.13 6.07
C TYR A 338 -5.15 -10.84 6.33
N SER A 339 -4.43 -11.71 7.04
CA SER A 339 -3.05 -11.47 7.49
C SER A 339 -2.26 -12.77 7.63
N LEU A 340 -1.05 -12.79 7.05
CA LEU A 340 -0.09 -13.87 7.29
C LEU A 340 0.67 -13.69 8.61
N SER A 341 0.52 -12.57 9.33
CA SER A 341 1.05 -12.46 10.69
C SER A 341 0.23 -13.30 11.66
N ARG A 342 0.92 -14.10 12.47
CA ARG A 342 0.34 -14.88 13.57
C ARG A 342 0.40 -14.06 14.85
N ARG A 343 -0.49 -14.34 15.81
CA ARG A 343 -0.62 -13.56 17.05
C ARG A 343 -0.60 -14.46 18.27
N ILE A 344 0.10 -14.03 19.31
CA ILE A 344 0.00 -14.58 20.66
C ILE A 344 -0.26 -13.39 21.59
N THR A 345 -1.21 -13.54 22.52
CA THR A 345 -1.45 -12.52 23.56
C THR A 345 -1.30 -13.13 24.93
N ILE A 346 -0.56 -12.47 25.82
CA ILE A 346 -0.43 -12.89 27.21
C ILE A 346 -0.86 -11.75 28.13
N GLN A 347 -1.91 -11.99 28.92
CA GLN A 347 -2.41 -11.04 29.90
C GLN A 347 -1.98 -11.46 31.31
N LEU A 348 -1.31 -10.55 32.00
CA LEU A 348 -1.04 -10.62 33.43
C LEU A 348 -2.07 -9.74 34.14
N LYS A 349 -2.71 -10.26 35.18
CA LYS A 349 -3.73 -9.53 35.95
C LYS A 349 -3.65 -9.86 37.43
N SER A 350 -3.78 -8.83 38.26
CA SER A 350 -3.91 -8.97 39.71
C SER A 350 -4.95 -7.99 40.25
N ASN A 351 -5.56 -8.33 41.39
CA ASN A 351 -6.47 -7.42 42.10
C ASN A 351 -5.71 -6.37 42.93
N THR A 352 -4.49 -6.71 43.36
CA THR A 352 -3.58 -5.87 44.16
C THR A 352 -2.55 -5.22 43.23
N GLN A 353 -1.55 -5.99 42.84
CA GLN A 353 -0.52 -5.67 41.84
C GLN A 353 0.03 -6.97 41.24
N ILE A 354 0.48 -6.89 39.99
CA ILE A 354 1.31 -7.91 39.35
C ILE A 354 2.63 -7.95 40.12
N SER A 355 3.19 -9.13 40.34
CA SER A 355 4.45 -9.30 41.07
C SER A 355 5.56 -8.45 40.43
N PRO A 356 6.05 -7.38 41.10
CA PRO A 356 7.08 -6.52 40.55
C PRO A 356 8.41 -7.24 40.42
N GLY A 357 9.24 -6.83 39.46
CA GLY A 357 10.55 -7.40 39.20
C GLY A 357 10.70 -7.95 37.78
N ILE A 358 11.75 -8.76 37.58
CA ILE A 358 12.10 -9.31 36.27
C ILE A 358 11.27 -10.56 35.98
N TRP A 359 10.59 -10.52 34.84
CA TRP A 359 9.87 -11.63 34.25
C TRP A 359 10.57 -12.05 32.96
N SER A 360 10.48 -13.33 32.63
CA SER A 360 11.06 -13.88 31.41
C SER A 360 10.00 -14.53 30.53
N ILE A 361 10.07 -14.28 29.23
CA ILE A 361 9.32 -14.97 28.17
C ILE A 361 10.29 -15.95 27.50
N VAL A 362 10.02 -17.24 27.61
CA VAL A 362 10.90 -18.29 27.10
C VAL A 362 10.27 -18.96 25.89
N PHE A 363 10.96 -18.90 24.76
CA PHE A 363 10.58 -19.51 23.49
C PHE A 363 11.35 -20.82 23.30
N ASN A 364 10.63 -21.92 23.08
CA ASN A 364 11.20 -23.24 22.81
C ASN A 364 10.88 -23.63 21.36
N PRO A 365 11.87 -23.62 20.45
CA PRO A 365 11.65 -23.91 19.04
C PRO A 365 11.20 -25.36 18.83
N ILE A 366 10.31 -25.57 17.86
CA ILE A 366 9.91 -26.89 17.37
C ILE A 366 10.36 -27.04 15.91
N GLU A 367 9.97 -26.08 15.07
CA GLU A 367 10.39 -25.97 13.67
C GLU A 367 10.41 -24.49 13.29
N ILE A 368 11.61 -23.92 13.13
CA ILE A 368 11.79 -22.51 12.79
C ILE A 368 12.28 -22.40 11.35
N ILE A 369 11.58 -21.59 10.56
CA ILE A 369 11.89 -21.31 9.15
C ILE A 369 12.38 -19.88 8.98
N MET A 370 11.62 -18.89 9.46
CA MET A 370 11.97 -17.47 9.35
C MET A 370 12.53 -16.90 10.65
N GLY A 371 12.02 -17.33 11.80
CA GLY A 371 12.50 -17.02 13.14
C GLY A 371 12.25 -15.59 13.66
N ASN A 372 11.74 -14.67 12.84
CA ASN A 372 11.47 -13.30 13.28
C ASN A 372 10.27 -13.26 14.25
N VAL A 373 10.46 -12.66 15.42
CA VAL A 373 9.38 -12.44 16.39
C VAL A 373 9.46 -11.04 16.97
N ASP A 374 8.37 -10.29 16.85
CA ASP A 374 8.21 -8.95 17.43
C ASP A 374 7.31 -9.02 18.69
N LEU A 375 7.79 -8.51 19.82
CA LEU A 375 7.08 -8.47 21.10
C LEU A 375 6.80 -7.03 21.52
N TYR A 376 5.59 -6.79 22.01
CA TYR A 376 5.11 -5.47 22.41
C TYR A 376 4.46 -5.50 23.78
N LEU A 377 4.84 -4.53 24.60
CA LEU A 377 4.09 -4.10 25.78
C LEU A 377 3.09 -3.01 25.37
N PRO A 378 2.07 -2.72 26.21
CA PRO A 378 1.16 -1.61 25.96
C PRO A 378 1.91 -0.28 25.86
N THR A 379 1.25 0.74 25.30
CA THR A 379 1.85 2.07 25.17
C THR A 379 2.20 2.64 26.55
N SER A 380 3.35 3.31 26.64
CA SER A 380 3.92 3.76 27.92
C SER A 380 3.03 4.71 28.73
N GLU A 381 2.10 5.40 28.07
CA GLU A 381 1.10 6.28 28.68
C GLU A 381 0.15 5.53 29.66
N GLY A 382 0.07 4.20 29.54
CA GLY A 382 -0.72 3.34 30.42
C GLY A 382 0.08 2.50 31.41
N LEU A 383 1.40 2.64 31.46
CA LEU A 383 2.30 1.82 32.26
C LEU A 383 3.09 2.66 33.28
N SER A 384 3.60 2.00 34.32
CA SER A 384 4.68 2.53 35.13
C SER A 384 5.91 2.80 34.26
N LYS A 385 6.65 3.88 34.57
CA LYS A 385 7.90 4.22 33.88
C LYS A 385 8.97 3.13 33.97
N GLU A 386 8.84 2.24 34.94
CA GLU A 386 9.74 1.12 35.17
C GLU A 386 9.42 -0.08 34.28
N THR A 387 8.17 -0.22 33.82
CA THR A 387 7.72 -1.40 33.06
C THR A 387 8.22 -1.35 31.61
N ARG A 388 9.19 -2.20 31.27
CA ARG A 388 9.85 -2.22 29.94
C ARG A 388 10.62 -3.52 29.69
N PHE A 389 10.98 -3.79 28.44
CA PHE A 389 11.99 -4.79 28.13
C PHE A 389 13.37 -4.35 28.64
N LEU A 390 14.18 -5.30 29.11
CA LEU A 390 15.54 -5.00 29.59
C LEU A 390 16.48 -4.64 28.43
N SER A 391 16.30 -5.27 27.28
CA SER A 391 17.10 -5.05 26.06
C SER A 391 16.17 -4.68 24.87
N PRO A 392 15.55 -3.49 24.85
CA PRO A 392 14.52 -3.15 23.86
C PRO A 392 15.09 -2.93 22.46
N THR A 393 14.24 -3.14 21.45
CA THR A 393 14.50 -2.78 20.06
C THR A 393 13.94 -1.38 19.77
N LYS A 394 14.68 -0.57 19.00
CA LYS A 394 14.27 0.82 18.67
C LYS A 394 13.45 0.92 17.38
N LEU A 395 13.64 -0.03 16.47
CA LEU A 395 12.91 -0.11 15.20
C LEU A 395 11.48 -0.60 15.42
N LEU A 396 10.59 -0.38 14.44
CA LEU A 396 9.21 -0.85 14.47
C LEU A 396 8.38 -0.35 15.68
N THR A 397 8.65 0.88 16.11
CA THR A 397 8.00 1.55 17.25
C THR A 397 6.94 2.57 16.83
N VAL A 398 6.71 2.74 15.53
CA VAL A 398 5.56 3.51 15.01
C VAL A 398 4.26 2.80 15.43
N THR A 399 3.38 3.48 16.14
CA THR A 399 2.14 2.89 16.67
C THR A 399 1.07 2.68 15.59
N VAL A 400 0.24 1.65 15.72
CA VAL A 400 -0.97 1.46 14.90
C VAL A 400 -1.99 2.56 15.23
N PRO A 401 -2.59 3.27 14.24
CA PRO A 401 -2.63 2.95 12.82
C PRO A 401 -1.61 3.72 11.95
N GLY A 402 -0.59 4.35 12.54
CA GLY A 402 0.49 5.04 11.82
C GLY A 402 1.29 4.13 10.88
N THR A 403 1.15 2.81 11.01
CA THR A 403 1.74 1.80 10.12
C THR A 403 0.88 1.48 8.89
N ALA A 404 -0.34 2.03 8.77
CA ALA A 404 -1.15 1.94 7.56
C ALA A 404 -0.41 2.53 6.34
N SER A 405 -0.57 1.92 5.16
CA SER A 405 0.29 2.21 4.00
C SER A 405 0.03 3.59 3.38
N LYS A 406 -1.24 4.01 3.33
CA LYS A 406 -1.67 5.19 2.58
C LYS A 406 -1.81 6.44 3.43
N VAL A 407 -1.93 6.32 4.76
CA VAL A 407 -1.97 7.48 5.65
C VAL A 407 -0.64 8.25 5.59
N ILE A 408 -0.67 9.53 5.97
CA ILE A 408 0.52 10.35 6.16
C ILE A 408 0.93 10.25 7.64
N THR A 409 1.98 9.49 7.91
CA THR A 409 2.47 9.25 9.28
C THR A 409 3.52 10.28 9.65
N VAL A 410 3.29 10.98 10.77
CA VAL A 410 4.09 12.14 11.16
C VAL A 410 4.85 11.87 12.43
N GLY A 411 6.19 11.87 12.33
CA GLY A 411 7.08 11.84 13.48
C GLY A 411 7.37 13.25 14.02
N SER A 412 8.06 13.32 15.16
CA SER A 412 8.37 14.56 15.85
C SER A 412 9.85 14.94 15.72
N TYR A 413 10.11 16.24 15.61
CA TYR A 413 11.44 16.80 15.82
C TYR A 413 11.38 18.08 16.65
N ASN A 414 12.52 18.43 17.23
CA ASN A 414 12.74 19.70 17.90
C ASN A 414 13.09 20.78 16.86
N SER A 415 12.18 21.73 16.62
CA SER A 415 12.37 22.78 15.62
C SER A 415 13.42 23.84 15.96
N ARG A 416 14.00 23.80 17.18
CA ARG A 416 15.08 24.72 17.59
C ARG A 416 16.46 24.14 17.29
N THR A 417 16.58 22.81 17.33
CA THR A 417 17.86 22.09 17.18
C THR A 417 17.93 21.23 15.91
N ASP A 418 16.80 21.08 15.20
CA ASP A 418 16.66 20.17 14.05
C ASP A 418 16.99 18.70 14.37
N THR A 419 16.83 18.31 15.63
CA THR A 419 17.05 16.94 16.10
C THR A 419 15.74 16.18 16.15
N VAL A 420 15.73 14.95 15.65
CA VAL A 420 14.58 14.03 15.79
C VAL A 420 14.30 13.81 17.27
N SER A 421 13.02 13.89 17.65
CA SER A 421 12.61 13.68 19.04
C SER A 421 12.87 12.24 19.46
N VAL A 422 13.54 12.03 20.59
CA VAL A 422 13.95 10.69 21.07
C VAL A 422 12.76 9.74 21.26
N PHE A 423 11.59 10.28 21.59
CA PHE A 423 10.36 9.51 21.77
C PHE A 423 9.66 9.13 20.46
N SER A 424 9.99 9.79 19.33
CA SER A 424 9.28 9.59 18.07
C SER A 424 9.43 8.15 17.59
N GLY A 425 8.30 7.50 17.27
CA GLY A 425 8.28 6.15 16.73
C GLY A 425 9.09 6.02 15.44
N GLN A 426 9.78 4.89 15.28
CA GLN A 426 10.65 4.59 14.14
C GLN A 426 10.12 3.39 13.35
N GLY A 427 10.26 3.43 12.03
CA GLY A 427 9.90 2.32 11.15
C GLY A 427 11.00 1.26 11.04
N ASP A 428 10.96 0.53 9.94
CA ASP A 428 11.88 -0.57 9.63
C ASP A 428 11.99 -0.70 8.11
N ILE A 429 12.71 0.24 7.49
CA ILE A 429 12.84 0.38 6.04
C ILE A 429 13.52 -0.81 5.40
N GLU A 430 14.46 -1.45 6.11
CA GLU A 430 15.14 -2.66 5.63
C GLU A 430 14.14 -3.81 5.40
N ASN A 431 13.05 -3.83 6.16
CA ASN A 431 11.94 -4.79 6.01
C ASN A 431 10.71 -4.19 5.33
N GLY A 432 10.89 -3.11 4.54
CA GLY A 432 9.84 -2.52 3.71
C GLY A 432 8.84 -1.61 4.43
N ILE A 433 9.09 -1.24 5.69
CA ILE A 433 8.18 -0.40 6.50
C ILE A 433 8.70 1.03 6.51
N TYR A 434 8.35 1.76 5.45
CA TYR A 434 8.74 3.15 5.22
C TYR A 434 7.94 4.13 6.09
N LYS A 435 8.22 4.15 7.39
CA LYS A 435 7.57 5.01 8.39
C LYS A 435 8.59 5.60 9.39
N PRO A 436 8.30 6.77 10.02
CA PRO A 436 7.25 7.71 9.63
C PRO A 436 7.47 8.23 8.21
N ASP A 437 6.46 8.85 7.61
CA ASP A 437 6.60 9.38 6.25
C ASP A 437 7.45 10.66 6.26
N LEU A 438 7.22 11.56 7.23
CA LEU A 438 8.02 12.77 7.44
C LEU A 438 7.93 13.24 8.90
N LEU A 439 8.77 14.21 9.27
CA LEU A 439 8.77 14.83 10.61
C LEU A 439 8.14 16.22 10.59
N ALA A 440 7.46 16.60 11.67
CA ALA A 440 7.01 17.97 11.92
C ALA A 440 7.34 18.41 13.37
N PRO A 441 7.32 19.71 13.68
CA PRO A 441 7.64 20.21 15.02
C PRO A 441 6.68 19.60 16.06
N GLY A 442 7.23 18.91 17.06
CA GLY A 442 6.44 18.25 18.10
C GLY A 442 6.97 18.43 19.52
N GLU A 443 7.98 19.27 19.75
CA GLU A 443 8.50 19.56 21.10
C GLU A 443 8.17 20.98 21.54
N ASN A 444 7.55 21.09 22.72
CA ASN A 444 7.16 22.35 23.35
C ASN A 444 6.34 23.26 22.42
N ILE A 445 5.38 22.66 21.70
CA ILE A 445 4.50 23.36 20.78
C ILE A 445 3.43 24.07 21.59
N ILE A 446 3.38 25.40 21.48
CA ILE A 446 2.37 26.19 22.15
C ILE A 446 1.10 26.22 21.30
N SER A 447 -0.03 26.04 21.95
CA SER A 447 -1.35 26.16 21.36
C SER A 447 -2.37 26.44 22.47
N TYR A 448 -3.65 26.45 22.13
CA TYR A 448 -4.74 26.75 23.05
C TYR A 448 -5.04 25.58 23.99
N LEU A 449 -5.33 25.92 25.24
CA LEU A 449 -5.88 25.02 26.24
C LEU A 449 -7.36 25.38 26.51
N PRO A 450 -8.16 24.45 27.05
CA PRO A 450 -9.54 24.74 27.47
C PRO A 450 -9.60 25.95 28.42
N GLY A 451 -10.60 26.80 28.23
CA GLY A 451 -10.73 28.08 28.95
C GLY A 451 -9.96 29.24 28.35
N GLY A 452 -9.17 29.02 27.28
CA GLY A 452 -8.61 30.08 26.43
C GLY A 452 -7.20 30.54 26.79
N SER A 453 -6.55 29.90 27.77
CA SER A 453 -5.11 30.07 27.99
C SER A 453 -4.30 29.38 26.89
N THR A 454 -3.01 29.66 26.82
CA THR A 454 -2.06 28.93 25.97
C THR A 454 -1.14 28.06 26.80
N GLY A 455 -0.65 26.97 26.22
CA GLY A 455 0.29 26.06 26.87
C GLY A 455 1.10 25.24 25.89
N ALA A 456 2.29 24.82 26.32
CA ALA A 456 3.20 24.01 25.51
C ALA A 456 2.99 22.52 25.77
N LEU A 457 2.77 21.73 24.72
CA LEU A 457 2.73 20.26 24.76
C LEU A 457 3.80 19.66 23.85
N THR A 458 4.21 18.44 24.18
CA THR A 458 5.25 17.69 23.47
C THR A 458 4.72 16.30 23.08
N GLY A 459 4.91 15.93 21.82
CA GLY A 459 4.53 14.63 21.28
C GLY A 459 4.36 14.64 19.76
N THR A 460 4.35 13.47 19.15
CA THR A 460 3.97 13.30 17.73
C THR A 460 2.53 13.77 17.46
N SER A 461 1.68 13.78 18.49
CA SER A 461 0.34 14.41 18.48
C SER A 461 0.36 15.91 18.14
N MET A 462 1.43 16.64 18.46
CA MET A 462 1.58 18.06 18.13
C MET A 462 2.24 18.25 16.76
N ALA A 463 3.02 17.28 16.28
CA ALA A 463 3.61 17.28 14.95
C ALA A 463 2.55 17.05 13.85
N THR A 464 1.67 16.06 14.06
CA THR A 464 0.57 15.68 13.15
C THR A 464 -0.29 16.85 12.65
N PRO A 465 -0.81 17.75 13.51
CA PRO A 465 -1.66 18.86 13.07
C PRO A 465 -0.94 19.90 12.20
N HIS A 466 0.40 19.99 12.26
CA HIS A 466 1.15 20.83 11.31
C HIS A 466 0.98 20.35 9.86
N VAL A 467 1.02 19.04 9.68
CA VAL A 467 0.85 18.39 8.37
C VAL A 467 -0.63 18.43 7.97
N THR A 468 -1.56 18.17 8.89
CA THR A 468 -3.01 18.25 8.63
C THR A 468 -3.42 19.62 8.12
N GLY A 469 -2.98 20.70 8.79
CA GLY A 469 -3.25 22.08 8.38
C GLY A 469 -2.62 22.40 7.01
N THR A 470 -1.39 21.94 6.78
CA THR A 470 -0.71 22.10 5.48
C THR A 470 -1.47 21.41 4.34
N CYS A 471 -1.97 20.19 4.57
CA CYS A 471 -2.78 19.47 3.59
C CYS A 471 -4.04 20.26 3.21
N SER A 472 -4.70 20.90 4.18
CA SER A 472 -5.86 21.77 3.96
C SER A 472 -5.51 22.99 3.08
N LEU A 473 -4.36 23.65 3.30
CA LEU A 473 -3.90 24.74 2.44
C LEU A 473 -3.66 24.28 0.99
N LEU A 474 -3.02 23.12 0.82
CA LEU A 474 -2.74 22.56 -0.50
C LEU A 474 -4.02 22.07 -1.19
N MET A 475 -4.99 21.53 -0.46
CA MET A 475 -6.31 21.15 -0.97
C MET A 475 -7.14 22.37 -1.39
N GLU A 476 -7.04 23.51 -0.68
CA GLU A 476 -7.64 24.76 -1.15
C GLU A 476 -7.07 25.13 -2.52
N TRP A 477 -5.73 25.13 -2.64
CA TRP A 477 -5.09 25.48 -3.90
C TRP A 477 -5.45 24.50 -5.03
N GLY A 478 -5.31 23.19 -4.81
CA GLY A 478 -5.55 22.18 -5.82
C GLY A 478 -7.03 22.04 -6.15
N ILE A 479 -7.85 21.72 -5.16
CA ILE A 479 -9.23 21.25 -5.38
C ILE A 479 -10.20 22.43 -5.41
N VAL A 480 -10.15 23.32 -4.42
CA VAL A 480 -11.13 24.42 -4.28
C VAL A 480 -10.90 25.48 -5.37
N ARG A 481 -9.64 25.90 -5.55
CA ARG A 481 -9.24 26.83 -6.62
C ARG A 481 -9.02 26.15 -7.97
N ARG A 482 -9.29 24.84 -8.06
CA ARG A 482 -9.26 24.01 -9.29
C ARG A 482 -7.91 23.99 -10.04
N ASN A 483 -6.78 24.16 -9.33
CA ASN A 483 -5.45 24.02 -9.95
C ASN A 483 -5.00 22.55 -10.11
N ASP A 484 -5.55 21.64 -9.29
CA ASP A 484 -5.32 20.19 -9.34
C ASP A 484 -6.46 19.47 -8.58
N LEU A 485 -7.48 19.01 -9.31
CA LEU A 485 -8.65 18.34 -8.74
C LEU A 485 -8.33 17.01 -8.03
N TYR A 486 -7.13 16.46 -8.27
CA TYR A 486 -6.66 15.17 -7.76
C TYR A 486 -5.57 15.32 -6.68
N LEU A 487 -5.34 16.54 -6.16
CA LEU A 487 -4.34 16.79 -5.12
C LEU A 487 -4.82 16.34 -3.72
N TYR A 488 -4.92 15.03 -3.54
CA TYR A 488 -5.27 14.37 -2.28
C TYR A 488 -4.57 13.00 -2.20
N SER A 489 -4.77 12.28 -1.09
CA SER A 489 -4.19 10.97 -0.80
C SER A 489 -2.70 10.86 -1.18
N GLN A 490 -2.32 9.84 -1.96
CA GLN A 490 -0.92 9.59 -2.33
C GLN A 490 -0.28 10.72 -3.14
N LYS A 491 -1.05 11.44 -3.97
CA LYS A 491 -0.53 12.57 -4.74
C LYS A 491 -0.09 13.70 -3.82
N LEU A 492 -0.94 14.10 -2.87
CA LEU A 492 -0.59 15.13 -1.89
C LEU A 492 0.54 14.67 -0.98
N LYS A 493 0.48 13.43 -0.49
CA LYS A 493 1.58 12.82 0.28
C LYS A 493 2.91 12.92 -0.47
N SER A 494 2.98 12.49 -1.73
CA SER A 494 4.20 12.56 -2.55
C SER A 494 4.77 13.99 -2.64
N LEU A 495 3.88 15.00 -2.72
CA LEU A 495 4.28 16.40 -2.77
C LEU A 495 4.98 16.84 -1.48
N LEU A 496 4.43 16.46 -0.32
CA LEU A 496 5.03 16.74 0.98
C LEU A 496 6.38 16.02 1.13
N LEU A 497 6.47 14.74 0.78
CA LEU A 497 7.69 13.94 0.91
C LEU A 497 8.82 14.46 0.01
N LYS A 498 8.48 14.88 -1.21
CA LYS A 498 9.44 15.45 -2.14
C LYS A 498 10.05 16.75 -1.59
N ASN A 499 9.23 17.63 -1.04
CA ASN A 499 9.66 18.95 -0.55
C ASN A 499 10.15 18.94 0.91
N ALA A 500 10.10 17.79 1.58
CA ALA A 500 10.67 17.64 2.91
C ALA A 500 12.15 18.06 2.90
N ARG A 501 12.53 18.93 3.83
CA ARG A 501 13.91 19.36 4.04
C ARG A 501 14.73 18.18 4.56
N ARG A 502 15.95 18.03 4.07
CA ARG A 502 16.87 16.94 4.45
C ARG A 502 18.20 17.53 4.93
N THR A 503 18.80 16.89 5.93
CA THR A 503 20.13 17.27 6.42
C THR A 503 21.21 16.50 5.64
N PRO A 504 22.31 17.14 5.22
CA PRO A 504 23.36 16.48 4.41
C PRO A 504 23.97 15.22 5.04
N ASP A 505 24.01 15.15 6.37
CA ASP A 505 24.67 14.05 7.10
C ASP A 505 23.83 12.77 7.22
N ASN A 506 22.59 12.77 6.71
CA ASN A 506 21.67 11.63 6.80
C ASN A 506 21.29 11.09 5.42
N THR A 507 21.13 9.77 5.32
CA THR A 507 20.49 9.12 4.19
C THR A 507 18.97 9.16 4.33
N TYR A 508 18.25 9.24 3.21
CA TYR A 508 16.79 9.28 3.19
C TYR A 508 16.24 8.31 2.13
N PRO A 509 15.03 7.75 2.33
CA PRO A 509 14.33 7.73 3.60
C PRO A 509 15.10 6.92 4.66
N ASN A 510 14.92 7.25 5.94
CA ASN A 510 15.49 6.47 7.06
C ASN A 510 14.44 6.19 8.16
N ASN A 511 14.74 5.24 9.05
CA ASN A 511 13.78 4.74 10.05
C ASN A 511 13.27 5.81 11.02
N SER A 512 14.04 6.87 11.28
CA SER A 512 13.70 7.89 12.26
C SER A 512 13.04 9.12 11.64
N SER A 513 13.50 9.53 10.46
CA SER A 513 13.13 10.81 9.83
C SER A 513 12.22 10.66 8.62
N GLY A 514 11.92 9.43 8.20
CA GLY A 514 11.18 9.20 6.96
C GLY A 514 11.89 9.87 5.80
N PHE A 515 11.16 10.66 5.01
CA PHE A 515 11.68 11.43 3.88
C PHE A 515 12.26 12.80 4.25
N GLY A 516 12.19 13.22 5.53
CA GLY A 516 12.74 14.48 6.02
C GLY A 516 11.78 15.30 6.87
N PHE A 517 12.13 16.56 7.08
CA PHE A 517 11.39 17.54 7.88
C PHE A 517 10.39 18.31 7.01
N LEU A 518 9.15 18.49 7.47
CA LEU A 518 8.12 19.27 6.79
C LEU A 518 8.66 20.64 6.38
N ASN A 519 8.57 20.96 5.09
CA ASN A 519 9.05 22.22 4.55
C ASN A 519 8.18 22.68 3.38
N LEU A 520 7.61 23.88 3.50
CA LEU A 520 6.81 24.52 2.46
C LEU A 520 7.56 25.62 1.71
N ARG A 521 8.78 25.99 2.13
CA ARG A 521 9.52 27.12 1.52
C ARG A 521 9.81 26.89 0.04
N ASP A 522 10.14 25.64 -0.30
CA ASP A 522 10.54 25.25 -1.65
C ASP A 522 9.35 24.78 -2.51
N ILE A 523 8.13 24.75 -1.94
CA ILE A 523 6.92 24.43 -2.70
C ILE A 523 6.58 25.63 -3.58
N ASN A 524 6.98 25.54 -4.85
CA ASN A 524 6.57 26.50 -5.86
C ASN A 524 5.25 26.05 -6.52
N LEU A 525 4.13 26.65 -6.11
CA LEU A 525 2.82 26.36 -6.69
C LEU A 525 2.73 26.70 -8.20
N TYR A 526 3.58 27.60 -8.72
CA TYR A 526 3.66 27.92 -10.16
C TYR A 526 4.30 26.78 -10.97
N SER A 527 5.28 26.07 -10.42
CA SER A 527 5.82 24.87 -11.07
C SER A 527 4.88 23.67 -10.93
N LEU A 528 4.06 23.62 -9.87
CA LEU A 528 2.98 22.63 -9.70
C LEU A 528 1.77 22.90 -10.61
N THR A 529 1.53 24.16 -10.97
CA THR A 529 0.59 24.48 -12.04
C THR A 529 1.11 23.94 -13.35
N ASN A 530 2.42 23.96 -13.65
CA ASN A 530 2.92 23.25 -14.85
C ASN A 530 2.68 21.73 -14.77
N VAL A 531 2.85 21.10 -13.60
CA VAL A 531 2.60 19.66 -13.36
C VAL A 531 1.12 19.26 -13.59
N ASN A 532 0.15 20.18 -13.68
CA ASN A 532 -1.24 19.84 -14.05
C ASN A 532 -1.87 20.76 -15.12
N GLN A 533 -1.23 21.85 -15.49
CA GLN A 533 -1.48 22.59 -16.73
C GLN A 533 -0.94 21.82 -17.92
N ASP A 534 -0.36 20.64 -17.74
CA ASP A 534 -0.03 19.78 -18.85
C ASP A 534 -1.26 19.32 -19.65
N LEU A 535 -2.50 19.40 -19.13
CA LEU A 535 -3.70 19.34 -20.00
C LEU A 535 -3.89 20.63 -20.83
N ASP A 536 -3.63 21.81 -20.26
CA ASP A 536 -3.76 23.11 -20.96
C ASP A 536 -2.56 23.41 -21.91
N VAL A 537 -1.41 22.76 -21.68
CA VAL A 537 -0.20 22.77 -22.50
C VAL A 537 -0.27 21.69 -23.58
N LEU A 538 -0.89 20.53 -23.31
CA LEU A 538 -1.39 19.61 -24.35
C LEU A 538 -2.38 20.38 -25.26
N LEU A 539 -3.31 21.18 -24.69
CA LEU A 539 -4.34 21.96 -25.42
C LEU A 539 -3.78 23.12 -26.24
N ARG A 540 -2.64 23.71 -25.84
CA ARG A 540 -2.02 24.84 -26.56
C ARG A 540 -1.11 24.42 -27.71
N ASN A 541 -0.59 23.19 -27.70
CA ASN A 541 0.30 22.70 -28.76
C ASN A 541 -0.39 21.65 -29.64
N LYS A 542 -1.15 22.17 -30.63
CA LYS A 542 -1.90 21.45 -31.71
C LYS A 542 -1.18 20.29 -32.43
N LYS A 543 0.10 20.03 -32.18
CA LYS A 543 0.91 19.00 -32.86
C LYS A 543 1.11 17.69 -32.08
N ARG A 544 0.72 17.59 -30.80
CA ARG A 544 1.13 16.47 -29.91
C ARG A 544 0.13 15.31 -29.69
N LEU A 545 -1.11 15.38 -30.18
CA LEU A 545 -2.18 14.38 -29.88
C LEU A 545 -2.18 13.07 -30.69
N LYS A 546 -1.25 12.83 -31.61
CA LYS A 546 -1.38 11.69 -32.54
C LYS A 546 -1.19 10.29 -31.93
N ASN A 547 -0.68 10.17 -30.70
CA ASN A 547 -0.17 8.89 -30.18
C ASN A 547 -0.45 8.69 -28.67
N PHE A 548 -1.71 8.68 -28.25
CA PHE A 548 -2.12 8.03 -26.98
C PHE A 548 -2.10 6.49 -27.16
N PRO A 549 -2.15 5.67 -26.08
CA PRO A 549 -2.63 4.30 -26.24
C PRO A 549 -3.93 4.35 -27.04
N LEU A 550 -4.11 3.48 -28.04
CA LEU A 550 -5.29 3.54 -28.91
C LEU A 550 -6.59 3.47 -28.08
N SER A 551 -6.55 2.87 -26.89
CA SER A 551 -7.72 2.66 -26.03
C SER A 551 -7.42 2.73 -24.53
N ILE A 552 -8.45 3.06 -23.74
CA ILE A 552 -8.45 2.95 -22.27
C ILE A 552 -9.67 2.14 -21.81
N ILE A 553 -9.55 1.49 -20.64
CA ILE A 553 -10.67 0.87 -19.94
C ILE A 553 -11.36 1.95 -19.11
N VAL A 554 -12.67 2.06 -19.24
CA VAL A 554 -13.50 2.96 -18.44
C VAL A 554 -14.41 2.13 -17.54
N PHE A 555 -14.33 2.38 -16.25
CA PHE A 555 -15.32 1.93 -15.26
C PHE A 555 -16.31 3.07 -15.04
N TYR A 556 -17.59 2.79 -15.21
CA TYR A 556 -18.60 3.84 -15.30
C TYR A 556 -19.92 3.44 -14.62
N ASN A 557 -20.76 4.44 -14.38
CA ASN A 557 -22.14 4.27 -13.93
C ASN A 557 -23.14 4.53 -15.07
N ASP A 558 -24.41 4.23 -14.84
CA ASP A 558 -25.48 4.27 -15.83
C ASP A 558 -25.62 5.61 -16.59
N GLU A 559 -25.09 6.73 -16.06
CA GLU A 559 -25.17 8.05 -16.69
C GLU A 559 -24.11 8.27 -17.81
N PHE A 560 -23.08 7.42 -17.88
CA PHE A 560 -21.93 7.65 -18.77
C PHE A 560 -22.27 7.50 -20.25
N GLU A 561 -23.18 6.60 -20.60
CA GLU A 561 -23.59 6.41 -22.00
C GLU A 561 -24.35 7.60 -22.55
N ASP A 562 -25.19 8.24 -21.72
CA ASP A 562 -25.89 9.45 -22.11
C ASP A 562 -24.91 10.61 -22.26
N PHE A 563 -23.94 10.72 -21.34
CA PHE A 563 -22.82 11.64 -21.50
C PHE A 563 -22.04 11.42 -22.80
N LEU A 564 -21.74 10.16 -23.19
CA LEU A 564 -21.06 9.86 -24.45
C LEU A 564 -21.89 10.26 -25.67
N LYS A 565 -23.22 10.11 -25.63
CA LYS A 565 -24.12 10.56 -26.72
C LYS A 565 -24.11 12.09 -26.84
N GLU A 566 -24.20 12.79 -25.71
CA GLU A 566 -24.13 14.27 -25.67
C GLU A 566 -22.81 14.80 -26.23
N GLU A 567 -21.71 14.09 -25.97
CA GLU A 567 -20.36 14.45 -26.42
C GLU A 567 -20.02 13.96 -27.84
N GLY A 568 -20.92 13.22 -28.49
CA GLY A 568 -20.70 12.63 -29.81
C GLY A 568 -19.60 11.55 -29.82
N LEU A 569 -19.39 10.88 -28.69
CA LEU A 569 -18.35 9.87 -28.46
C LEU A 569 -18.87 8.43 -28.41
N ALA A 570 -20.18 8.22 -28.58
CA ALA A 570 -20.78 6.89 -28.50
C ALA A 570 -20.11 5.87 -29.45
N ASN A 571 -19.69 6.29 -30.64
CA ASN A 571 -19.02 5.42 -31.62
C ASN A 571 -17.58 5.05 -31.24
N ASN A 572 -16.98 5.77 -30.31
CA ASN A 572 -15.63 5.51 -29.80
C ASN A 572 -15.63 4.54 -28.61
N PHE A 573 -16.81 4.16 -28.12
CA PHE A 573 -16.94 3.37 -26.91
C PHE A 573 -17.40 1.96 -27.23
N PHE A 574 -16.54 1.00 -26.93
CA PHE A 574 -16.84 -0.42 -27.01
C PHE A 574 -17.33 -0.91 -25.65
N LYS A 575 -18.65 -1.07 -25.53
CA LYS A 575 -19.31 -1.51 -24.31
C LYS A 575 -19.05 -3.00 -24.06
N LEU A 576 -18.50 -3.36 -22.90
CA LEU A 576 -18.27 -4.77 -22.52
C LEU A 576 -19.37 -5.28 -21.59
N SER A 577 -19.66 -4.51 -20.55
CA SER A 577 -20.70 -4.76 -19.54
C SER A 577 -21.40 -3.46 -19.15
N ASP A 578 -22.40 -3.55 -18.28
CA ASP A 578 -23.13 -2.39 -17.73
C ASP A 578 -22.23 -1.37 -17.02
N ASN A 579 -21.01 -1.75 -16.62
CA ASN A 579 -20.11 -0.93 -15.82
C ASN A 579 -18.64 -0.92 -16.29
N ILE A 580 -18.30 -1.66 -17.34
CA ILE A 580 -16.97 -1.69 -17.96
C ILE A 580 -17.09 -1.53 -19.48
N GLY A 581 -16.27 -0.67 -20.05
CA GLY A 581 -16.11 -0.58 -21.49
C GLY A 581 -14.73 -0.05 -21.87
N ILE A 582 -14.48 -0.01 -23.17
CA ILE A 582 -13.22 0.43 -23.73
C ILE A 582 -13.49 1.68 -24.56
N LEU A 583 -12.85 2.78 -24.21
CA LEU A 583 -12.91 4.00 -25.00
C LEU A 583 -11.69 4.06 -25.92
N ASP A 584 -11.92 4.03 -27.24
CA ASP A 584 -10.92 4.33 -28.26
C ASP A 584 -10.67 5.84 -28.27
N ILE A 585 -9.45 6.22 -27.89
CA ILE A 585 -9.04 7.62 -27.76
C ILE A 585 -8.17 8.07 -28.94
N SER A 586 -7.93 7.19 -29.92
CA SER A 586 -7.12 7.49 -31.11
C SER A 586 -7.76 8.54 -32.03
N SER A 587 -9.09 8.61 -32.02
CA SER A 587 -9.90 9.49 -32.88
C SER A 587 -10.71 10.54 -32.12
N ILE A 588 -10.60 10.59 -30.79
CA ILE A 588 -11.27 11.56 -29.94
C ILE A 588 -10.46 12.86 -29.86
N SER A 589 -11.13 14.02 -29.97
CA SER A 589 -10.44 15.29 -29.76
C SER A 589 -10.03 15.47 -28.29
N GLU A 590 -8.95 16.18 -28.05
CA GLU A 590 -8.46 16.45 -26.70
C GLU A 590 -9.51 17.09 -25.78
N SER A 591 -10.31 18.01 -26.32
CA SER A 591 -11.37 18.66 -25.56
C SER A 591 -12.44 17.67 -25.11
N GLN A 592 -12.76 16.68 -25.95
CA GLN A 592 -13.72 15.64 -25.66
C GLN A 592 -13.15 14.64 -24.64
N PHE A 593 -11.89 14.24 -24.81
CA PHE A 593 -11.22 13.35 -23.86
C PHE A 593 -11.10 14.00 -22.47
N GLY A 594 -10.75 15.28 -22.40
CA GLY A 594 -10.76 16.04 -21.14
C GLY A 594 -12.13 16.11 -20.48
N ARG A 595 -13.23 16.18 -21.26
CA ARG A 595 -14.60 16.11 -20.72
C ARG A 595 -14.94 14.72 -20.19
N VAL A 596 -14.52 13.66 -20.87
CA VAL A 596 -14.65 12.26 -20.38
C VAL A 596 -13.98 12.11 -19.01
N LEU A 597 -12.73 12.56 -18.87
CA LEU A 597 -11.98 12.44 -17.60
C LEU A 597 -12.61 13.21 -16.44
N ASN A 598 -13.32 14.30 -16.73
CA ASN A 598 -13.98 15.15 -15.73
C ASN A 598 -15.45 14.76 -15.48
N SER A 599 -15.97 13.76 -16.20
CA SER A 599 -17.35 13.31 -16.05
C SER A 599 -17.52 12.60 -14.70
N PRO A 600 -18.49 13.01 -13.86
CA PRO A 600 -18.84 12.29 -12.63
C PRO A 600 -19.29 10.84 -12.88
N SER A 601 -19.71 10.52 -14.11
CA SER A 601 -20.14 9.19 -14.52
C SER A 601 -18.97 8.22 -14.74
N VAL A 602 -17.73 8.74 -14.87
CA VAL A 602 -16.51 7.93 -14.89
C VAL A 602 -16.06 7.69 -13.46
N ILE A 603 -16.11 6.43 -13.04
CA ILE A 603 -15.65 5.98 -11.73
C ILE A 603 -14.13 5.89 -11.73
N ARG A 604 -13.57 5.26 -12.78
CA ARG A 604 -12.13 4.96 -12.87
C ARG A 604 -11.71 4.68 -14.30
N ILE A 605 -10.43 4.87 -14.61
CA ILE A 605 -9.82 4.53 -15.90
C ILE A 605 -8.56 3.70 -15.70
N GLU A 606 -8.34 2.72 -16.58
CA GLU A 606 -7.11 1.94 -16.67
C GLU A 606 -6.58 1.89 -18.11
N ASN A 607 -5.29 1.65 -18.28
CA ASN A 607 -4.71 1.42 -19.60
C ASN A 607 -5.06 0.01 -20.10
N THR A 608 -5.43 -0.11 -21.37
CA THR A 608 -5.47 -1.42 -22.02
C THR A 608 -4.05 -1.90 -22.31
N VAL A 609 -3.73 -3.16 -21.99
CA VAL A 609 -2.43 -3.77 -22.28
C VAL A 609 -2.57 -5.12 -22.98
N ARG A 610 -1.56 -5.48 -23.77
CA ARG A 610 -1.45 -6.79 -24.40
C ARG A 610 -1.10 -7.85 -23.35
N MET A 611 -1.77 -8.99 -23.40
CA MET A 611 -1.53 -10.11 -22.50
C MET A 611 -1.12 -11.36 -23.29
N ALA A 612 -0.03 -11.99 -22.87
CA ALA A 612 0.52 -13.21 -23.46
C ALA A 612 -0.03 -14.45 -22.76
N ILE A 613 -0.20 -15.54 -23.50
CA ILE A 613 -0.46 -16.86 -22.92
C ILE A 613 0.77 -17.33 -22.16
N LEU A 614 0.60 -17.74 -20.91
CA LEU A 614 1.69 -18.17 -20.03
C LEU A 614 1.99 -19.67 -20.15
N GLY A 615 1.91 -20.23 -21.35
CA GLY A 615 2.14 -21.65 -21.62
C GLY A 615 2.38 -21.93 -23.10
N SER A 616 3.23 -22.92 -23.39
CA SER A 616 3.47 -23.44 -24.73
C SER A 616 2.96 -24.87 -24.85
N VAL A 617 2.16 -25.12 -25.89
CA VAL A 617 1.60 -26.43 -26.19
C VAL A 617 2.49 -27.18 -27.17
N SER A 618 2.81 -28.44 -26.88
CA SER A 618 3.52 -29.35 -27.77
C SER A 618 2.66 -30.58 -28.05
N GLN A 619 2.43 -30.87 -29.34
CA GLN A 619 1.59 -32.01 -29.73
C GLN A 619 2.31 -33.34 -29.47
N GLY A 620 1.60 -34.28 -28.85
CA GLY A 620 2.11 -35.58 -28.43
C GLY A 620 2.42 -35.65 -26.93
N ILE A 621 2.64 -36.87 -26.44
CA ILE A 621 2.86 -37.15 -25.00
C ILE A 621 4.27 -37.67 -24.69
N SER A 622 5.17 -37.68 -25.68
CA SER A 622 6.55 -38.13 -25.49
C SER A 622 7.26 -37.24 -24.47
N ASN A 623 7.86 -37.86 -23.44
CA ASN A 623 8.47 -37.17 -22.29
C ASN A 623 7.49 -36.35 -21.44
N GLY A 624 6.19 -36.61 -21.56
CA GLY A 624 5.17 -35.96 -20.76
C GLY A 624 5.16 -36.43 -19.31
N VAL A 625 4.67 -35.56 -18.43
CA VAL A 625 4.66 -35.76 -16.98
C VAL A 625 3.22 -35.68 -16.45
N VAL A 626 2.92 -36.59 -15.53
CA VAL A 626 1.71 -36.58 -14.69
C VAL A 626 2.18 -36.36 -13.26
N ALA A 627 2.29 -35.10 -12.83
CA ALA A 627 2.96 -34.71 -11.59
C ALA A 627 2.09 -34.90 -10.32
N THR A 628 1.13 -35.84 -10.35
CA THR A 628 0.10 -36.03 -9.33
C THR A 628 0.68 -36.63 -8.03
N GLU A 629 1.57 -37.60 -8.14
CA GLU A 629 2.23 -38.23 -6.99
C GLU A 629 3.13 -37.24 -6.24
N GLU A 630 3.95 -36.47 -6.96
CA GLU A 630 4.98 -35.57 -6.43
C GLU A 630 4.39 -34.46 -5.56
N ILE A 631 3.19 -34.00 -5.89
CA ILE A 631 2.46 -32.97 -5.12
C ILE A 631 1.43 -33.57 -4.15
N GLY A 632 1.42 -34.90 -3.96
CA GLY A 632 0.62 -35.58 -2.96
C GLY A 632 -0.88 -35.70 -3.26
N ILE A 633 -1.32 -35.53 -4.52
CA ILE A 633 -2.75 -35.64 -4.88
C ILE A 633 -3.24 -37.09 -4.86
N ASN A 634 -2.37 -38.05 -5.18
CA ASN A 634 -2.71 -39.47 -5.23
C ASN A 634 -3.14 -40.03 -3.87
N PHE A 635 -2.72 -39.38 -2.78
CA PHE A 635 -3.23 -39.67 -1.44
C PHE A 635 -4.76 -39.53 -1.34
N PHE A 636 -5.34 -38.56 -2.04
CA PHE A 636 -6.79 -38.32 -2.08
C PHE A 636 -7.46 -39.22 -3.12
N LYS A 637 -6.86 -39.34 -4.31
CA LYS A 637 -7.44 -40.13 -5.41
C LYS A 637 -7.49 -41.63 -5.13
N ASN A 638 -6.46 -42.18 -4.51
CA ASN A 638 -6.30 -43.63 -4.33
C ASN A 638 -6.85 -44.13 -2.98
N ASN A 639 -7.29 -43.23 -2.09
CA ASN A 639 -7.78 -43.61 -0.76
C ASN A 639 -9.32 -43.67 -0.74
N PRO A 640 -9.93 -44.87 -0.65
CA PRO A 640 -11.38 -45.01 -0.72
C PRO A 640 -12.11 -44.41 0.49
N ASN A 641 -11.39 -44.07 1.57
CA ASN A 641 -11.96 -43.46 2.77
C ASN A 641 -11.94 -41.92 2.74
N ILE A 642 -11.37 -41.31 1.69
CA ILE A 642 -11.28 -39.86 1.54
C ILE A 642 -12.13 -39.43 0.33
N SER A 643 -13.21 -38.69 0.60
CA SER A 643 -14.17 -38.25 -0.43
C SER A 643 -13.99 -36.80 -0.88
N ILE A 644 -12.73 -36.37 -1.02
CA ILE A 644 -12.33 -35.00 -1.41
C ILE A 644 -11.89 -35.02 -2.87
N THR A 645 -12.76 -34.52 -3.75
CA THR A 645 -12.65 -34.62 -5.22
C THR A 645 -12.88 -33.30 -5.95
N GLY A 646 -13.21 -32.21 -5.22
CA GLY A 646 -13.55 -30.90 -5.76
C GLY A 646 -15.06 -30.67 -5.95
N ARG A 647 -15.89 -31.65 -5.58
CA ARG A 647 -17.35 -31.59 -5.71
C ARG A 647 -17.92 -30.34 -5.04
N GLY A 648 -18.88 -29.69 -5.69
CA GLY A 648 -19.57 -28.53 -5.15
C GLY A 648 -18.77 -27.23 -5.25
N VAL A 649 -17.65 -27.23 -5.98
CA VAL A 649 -16.81 -26.05 -6.24
C VAL A 649 -16.72 -25.79 -7.74
N LEU A 650 -16.73 -24.51 -8.11
CA LEU A 650 -16.53 -24.05 -9.49
C LEU A 650 -15.07 -23.68 -9.72
N ILE A 651 -14.54 -24.05 -10.88
CA ILE A 651 -13.26 -23.53 -11.38
C ILE A 651 -13.53 -22.77 -12.68
N ALA A 652 -13.21 -21.47 -12.69
CA ALA A 652 -13.30 -20.64 -13.88
C ALA A 652 -11.96 -20.56 -14.60
N VAL A 653 -11.98 -20.80 -15.91
CA VAL A 653 -10.82 -20.72 -16.80
C VAL A 653 -11.14 -19.72 -17.92
N ALA A 654 -10.47 -18.57 -17.88
CA ALA A 654 -10.55 -17.54 -18.91
C ALA A 654 -9.30 -17.62 -19.80
N ASP A 655 -9.45 -18.21 -20.99
CA ASP A 655 -8.32 -18.60 -21.85
C ASP A 655 -8.75 -18.70 -23.34
N THR A 656 -8.20 -19.63 -24.12
CA THR A 656 -8.45 -19.81 -25.56
C THR A 656 -9.76 -20.52 -25.89
N GLY A 657 -10.46 -21.05 -24.88
CA GLY A 657 -11.70 -21.82 -25.02
C GLY A 657 -11.57 -23.23 -24.45
N ILE A 658 -12.46 -24.12 -24.86
CA ILE A 658 -12.41 -25.54 -24.50
C ILE A 658 -12.98 -26.41 -25.63
N ASP A 659 -12.37 -27.57 -25.87
CA ASP A 659 -13.01 -28.68 -26.59
C ASP A 659 -13.99 -29.40 -25.65
N TYR A 660 -15.25 -28.93 -25.59
CA TYR A 660 -16.28 -29.51 -24.71
C TYR A 660 -16.75 -30.91 -25.14
N LEU A 661 -16.38 -31.37 -26.34
CA LEU A 661 -16.66 -32.73 -26.80
C LEU A 661 -15.59 -33.74 -26.34
N HIS A 662 -14.48 -33.27 -25.78
CA HIS A 662 -13.44 -34.16 -25.28
C HIS A 662 -14.00 -35.02 -24.12
N PRO A 663 -13.82 -36.36 -24.11
CA PRO A 663 -14.46 -37.25 -23.14
C PRO A 663 -14.16 -36.89 -21.68
N ASP A 664 -12.99 -36.31 -21.39
CA ASP A 664 -12.62 -35.87 -20.03
C ASP A 664 -13.48 -34.72 -19.47
N PHE A 665 -14.35 -34.10 -20.27
CA PHE A 665 -15.30 -33.07 -19.83
C PHE A 665 -16.76 -33.52 -19.90
N ILE A 666 -17.00 -34.82 -20.12
CA ILE A 666 -18.33 -35.42 -20.21
C ILE A 666 -18.49 -36.42 -19.06
N TYR A 667 -19.46 -36.21 -18.18
CA TYR A 667 -19.77 -37.14 -17.11
C TYR A 667 -20.21 -38.51 -17.65
N PRO A 668 -20.11 -39.59 -16.85
CA PRO A 668 -20.52 -40.92 -17.28
C PRO A 668 -21.99 -41.04 -17.72
N ASP A 669 -22.86 -40.12 -17.30
CA ASP A 669 -24.27 -40.05 -17.70
C ASP A 669 -24.50 -39.33 -19.05
N GLY A 670 -23.42 -38.87 -19.70
CA GLY A 670 -23.44 -38.15 -20.98
C GLY A 670 -23.64 -36.64 -20.85
N THR A 671 -23.70 -36.09 -19.63
CA THR A 671 -23.84 -34.65 -19.40
C THR A 671 -22.50 -33.93 -19.28
N SER A 672 -22.48 -32.62 -19.48
CA SER A 672 -21.28 -31.80 -19.44
C SER A 672 -20.84 -31.45 -18.03
N LYS A 673 -19.53 -31.54 -17.78
CA LYS A 673 -18.85 -30.94 -16.62
C LYS A 673 -18.91 -29.41 -16.62
N ILE A 674 -19.06 -28.81 -17.79
CA ILE A 674 -19.06 -27.37 -17.96
C ILE A 674 -20.44 -26.84 -17.56
N ALA A 675 -20.49 -26.02 -16.51
CA ALA A 675 -21.72 -25.39 -16.04
C ALA A 675 -22.14 -24.25 -16.97
N TYR A 676 -21.16 -23.45 -17.40
CA TYR A 676 -21.35 -22.34 -18.32
C TYR A 676 -20.14 -22.18 -19.24
N LEU A 677 -20.41 -21.85 -20.50
CA LEU A 677 -19.40 -21.47 -21.48
C LEU A 677 -19.75 -20.09 -22.04
N TRP A 678 -18.86 -19.10 -21.88
CA TRP A 678 -19.00 -17.80 -22.52
C TRP A 678 -17.94 -17.65 -23.62
N ASP A 679 -18.39 -17.60 -24.87
CA ASP A 679 -17.52 -17.34 -26.01
C ASP A 679 -17.56 -15.86 -26.37
N GLN A 680 -16.55 -15.09 -25.96
CA GLN A 680 -16.48 -13.65 -26.22
C GLN A 680 -16.20 -13.32 -27.70
N THR A 681 -15.81 -14.31 -28.52
CA THR A 681 -15.51 -14.12 -29.95
C THR A 681 -16.74 -14.30 -30.86
N LYS A 682 -17.83 -14.84 -30.32
CA LYS A 682 -19.00 -15.22 -31.10
C LYS A 682 -20.16 -14.28 -30.84
N GLU A 683 -20.56 -13.52 -31.86
CA GLU A 683 -21.76 -12.67 -31.78
C GLU A 683 -23.02 -13.51 -31.59
N GLY A 684 -23.89 -13.09 -30.68
CA GLY A 684 -25.12 -13.80 -30.37
C GLY A 684 -25.79 -13.29 -29.10
N ASN A 685 -26.05 -14.20 -28.16
CA ASN A 685 -26.76 -13.91 -26.91
C ASN A 685 -25.76 -13.70 -25.77
N PRO A 686 -25.32 -12.47 -25.47
CA PRO A 686 -24.37 -12.24 -24.40
C PRO A 686 -25.00 -12.54 -23.03
N PRO A 687 -24.18 -12.86 -22.01
CA PRO A 687 -24.67 -13.00 -20.65
C PRO A 687 -25.37 -11.73 -20.16
N LYS A 688 -26.32 -11.88 -19.22
CA LYS A 688 -27.04 -10.73 -18.65
C LYS A 688 -26.06 -9.69 -18.07
N GLY A 689 -26.21 -8.44 -18.50
CA GLY A 689 -25.36 -7.31 -18.11
C GLY A 689 -24.06 -7.18 -18.91
N TYR A 690 -23.89 -8.02 -19.94
CA TYR A 690 -22.79 -7.98 -20.90
C TYR A 690 -23.32 -7.73 -22.32
N TYR A 691 -22.45 -7.19 -23.17
CA TYR A 691 -22.81 -6.75 -24.53
C TYR A 691 -21.95 -7.41 -25.61
N ILE A 692 -21.15 -8.40 -25.23
CA ILE A 692 -20.24 -9.12 -26.12
C ILE A 692 -20.37 -10.63 -25.96
N GLY A 693 -20.09 -11.35 -27.04
CA GLY A 693 -20.03 -12.80 -27.05
C GLY A 693 -21.39 -13.51 -26.97
N THR A 694 -21.33 -14.83 -26.78
CA THR A 694 -22.48 -15.70 -26.60
C THR A 694 -22.29 -16.60 -25.39
N GLU A 695 -23.28 -16.63 -24.51
CA GLU A 695 -23.35 -17.54 -23.36
C GLU A 695 -24.05 -18.86 -23.77
N TYR A 696 -23.49 -19.98 -23.32
CA TYR A 696 -24.10 -21.30 -23.41
C TYR A 696 -24.21 -21.91 -22.02
N THR A 697 -25.38 -22.44 -21.72
CA THR A 697 -25.68 -23.17 -20.49
C THR A 697 -25.22 -24.62 -20.59
N ARG A 698 -25.18 -25.32 -19.46
CA ARG A 698 -24.97 -26.78 -19.43
C ARG A 698 -25.96 -27.51 -20.35
N GLU A 699 -27.21 -27.08 -20.38
CA GLU A 699 -28.26 -27.69 -21.20
C GLU A 699 -27.94 -27.55 -22.70
N ASP A 700 -27.50 -26.38 -23.15
CA ASP A 700 -27.06 -26.16 -24.53
C ASP A 700 -25.88 -27.08 -24.89
N ILE A 701 -24.91 -27.20 -23.98
CA ILE A 701 -23.72 -28.04 -24.17
C ILE A 701 -24.11 -29.52 -24.18
N ASN A 702 -25.05 -29.96 -23.33
CA ASN A 702 -25.57 -31.33 -23.33
C ASN A 702 -26.25 -31.68 -24.65
N GLU A 703 -27.05 -30.76 -25.20
CA GLU A 703 -27.65 -30.97 -26.52
C GLU A 703 -26.59 -31.09 -27.62
N ALA A 704 -25.53 -30.27 -27.57
CA ALA A 704 -24.43 -30.34 -28.51
C ALA A 704 -23.62 -31.64 -28.37
N ILE A 705 -23.32 -32.09 -27.15
CA ILE A 705 -22.68 -33.39 -26.86
C ILE A 705 -23.52 -34.54 -27.43
N ALA A 706 -24.83 -34.54 -27.18
CA ALA A 706 -25.73 -35.59 -27.67
C ALA A 706 -25.77 -35.67 -29.20
N ARG A 707 -25.53 -34.56 -29.89
CA ARG A 707 -25.45 -34.48 -31.35
C ARG A 707 -24.03 -34.60 -31.90
N ASN A 708 -23.02 -34.69 -31.03
CA ASN A 708 -21.59 -34.58 -31.36
C ASN A 708 -21.31 -33.34 -32.23
N ASP A 709 -21.93 -32.21 -31.87
CA ASP A 709 -21.85 -30.94 -32.59
C ASP A 709 -20.78 -30.04 -31.96
N PRO A 710 -19.70 -29.66 -32.68
CA PRO A 710 -18.65 -28.77 -32.18
C PRO A 710 -18.96 -27.28 -32.41
N SER A 711 -20.15 -26.90 -32.86
CA SER A 711 -20.45 -25.55 -33.37
C SER A 711 -20.66 -24.47 -32.31
N LEU A 712 -20.90 -24.83 -31.03
CA LEU A 712 -21.13 -23.84 -29.96
C LEU A 712 -19.91 -22.91 -29.79
N SER A 713 -18.74 -23.51 -29.59
CA SER A 713 -17.43 -22.86 -29.45
C SER A 713 -16.32 -23.86 -29.78
N GLN A 714 -15.18 -23.41 -30.27
CA GLN A 714 -14.03 -24.27 -30.58
C GLN A 714 -12.77 -23.68 -29.94
N ASP A 715 -11.89 -24.54 -29.42
CA ASP A 715 -10.56 -24.11 -28.96
C ASP A 715 -9.53 -24.40 -30.05
N GLU A 716 -9.19 -23.39 -30.83
CA GLU A 716 -8.27 -23.55 -31.96
C GLU A 716 -6.80 -23.59 -31.51
N VAL A 717 -6.51 -23.14 -30.29
CA VAL A 717 -5.16 -23.11 -29.72
C VAL A 717 -4.89 -24.36 -28.87
N GLY A 718 -5.92 -24.83 -28.16
CA GLY A 718 -5.88 -25.99 -27.27
C GLY A 718 -5.38 -25.69 -25.85
N HIS A 719 -4.89 -24.47 -25.58
CA HIS A 719 -4.33 -24.11 -24.29
C HIS A 719 -5.41 -24.14 -23.19
N GLY A 720 -6.56 -23.50 -23.41
CA GLY A 720 -7.68 -23.47 -22.47
C GLY A 720 -8.25 -24.86 -22.18
N THR A 721 -8.31 -25.74 -23.19
CA THR A 721 -8.67 -27.16 -23.02
C THR A 721 -7.70 -27.87 -22.06
N MET A 722 -6.40 -27.68 -22.25
CA MET A 722 -5.36 -28.30 -21.41
C MET A 722 -5.40 -27.78 -19.97
N ILE A 723 -5.49 -26.47 -19.79
CA ILE A 723 -5.60 -25.83 -18.46
C ILE A 723 -6.85 -26.33 -17.72
N SER A 724 -8.00 -26.39 -18.39
CA SER A 724 -9.24 -26.93 -17.83
C SER A 724 -9.11 -28.40 -17.43
N GLY A 725 -8.38 -29.19 -18.23
CA GLY A 725 -8.08 -30.58 -17.95
C GLY A 725 -7.17 -30.79 -16.74
N ILE A 726 -6.10 -29.99 -16.58
CA ILE A 726 -5.23 -30.04 -15.39
C ILE A 726 -6.03 -29.72 -14.13
N CYS A 727 -6.91 -28.69 -14.20
CA CYS A 727 -7.77 -28.33 -13.08
C CYS A 727 -8.74 -29.45 -12.70
N ALA A 728 -9.50 -29.99 -13.67
CA ALA A 728 -10.69 -30.79 -13.37
C ALA A 728 -11.04 -31.88 -14.40
N GLY A 729 -10.14 -32.30 -15.30
CA GLY A 729 -10.42 -33.37 -16.27
C GLY A 729 -10.76 -34.71 -15.59
N LEU A 730 -11.75 -35.43 -16.11
CA LEU A 730 -12.22 -36.70 -15.51
C LEU A 730 -11.25 -37.88 -15.70
N GLY A 731 -10.36 -37.79 -16.71
CA GLY A 731 -9.50 -38.90 -17.13
C GLY A 731 -10.30 -40.08 -17.67
N ASN A 732 -11.35 -39.81 -18.45
CA ASN A 732 -12.23 -40.84 -19.00
C ASN A 732 -11.52 -41.64 -20.10
N VAL A 733 -10.60 -41.01 -20.83
CA VAL A 733 -9.78 -41.70 -21.84
C VAL A 733 -8.60 -42.42 -21.17
N ASN A 734 -7.91 -41.75 -20.25
CA ASN A 734 -6.88 -42.35 -19.41
C ASN A 734 -6.96 -41.81 -17.98
N LYS A 735 -7.22 -42.71 -17.01
CA LYS A 735 -7.40 -42.32 -15.61
C LYS A 735 -6.15 -41.74 -14.97
N GLU A 736 -4.97 -42.12 -15.45
CA GLU A 736 -3.71 -41.52 -14.99
C GLU A 736 -3.64 -40.02 -15.34
N TYR A 737 -4.33 -39.57 -16.39
CA TYR A 737 -4.31 -38.16 -16.85
C TYR A 737 -5.46 -37.32 -16.28
N ALA A 738 -6.19 -37.85 -15.29
CA ALA A 738 -7.24 -37.10 -14.62
C ALA A 738 -6.66 -35.87 -13.89
N GLY A 739 -7.39 -34.76 -13.97
CA GLY A 739 -7.03 -33.49 -13.35
C GLY A 739 -7.05 -33.52 -11.83
N MET A 740 -6.68 -32.40 -11.21
CA MET A 740 -6.53 -32.29 -9.76
C MET A 740 -7.85 -32.46 -8.99
N ALA A 741 -8.93 -31.83 -9.47
CA ALA A 741 -10.25 -31.78 -8.84
C ALA A 741 -11.33 -32.35 -9.78
N GLU A 742 -11.35 -33.68 -9.89
CA GLU A 742 -12.15 -34.43 -10.87
C GLU A 742 -13.66 -34.19 -10.77
N ASP A 743 -14.20 -33.78 -9.62
CA ASP A 743 -15.63 -33.49 -9.46
C ASP A 743 -15.95 -32.00 -9.42
N ALA A 744 -14.96 -31.12 -9.58
CA ALA A 744 -15.22 -29.68 -9.72
C ALA A 744 -15.91 -29.39 -11.06
N GLU A 745 -16.82 -28.42 -11.05
CA GLU A 745 -17.55 -27.97 -12.24
C GLU A 745 -16.81 -26.79 -12.89
N LEU A 746 -16.87 -26.68 -14.22
CA LEU A 746 -16.13 -25.65 -14.96
C LEU A 746 -17.02 -24.49 -15.39
N ILE A 747 -16.49 -23.27 -15.26
CA ILE A 747 -16.96 -22.10 -16.01
C ILE A 747 -15.86 -21.76 -17.01
N VAL A 748 -16.14 -21.88 -18.30
CA VAL A 748 -15.14 -21.60 -19.34
C VAL A 748 -15.46 -20.29 -20.02
N ILE A 749 -14.45 -19.43 -20.16
CA ILE A 749 -14.56 -18.19 -20.92
C ILE A 749 -13.52 -18.23 -22.03
N LYS A 750 -13.96 -18.30 -23.29
CA LYS A 750 -13.09 -18.08 -24.45
C LYS A 750 -12.91 -16.58 -24.61
N LEU A 751 -11.70 -16.10 -24.36
CA LEU A 751 -11.41 -14.68 -24.34
C LEU A 751 -11.39 -14.08 -25.75
N GLY A 752 -12.01 -12.91 -25.87
CA GLY A 752 -11.96 -12.11 -27.09
C GLY A 752 -10.62 -11.39 -27.23
N LYS A 753 -10.27 -11.06 -28.48
CA LYS A 753 -9.07 -10.30 -28.82
C LYS A 753 -9.46 -8.92 -29.33
N ILE A 754 -8.66 -7.91 -28.99
CA ILE A 754 -8.77 -6.55 -29.51
C ILE A 754 -7.46 -6.20 -30.18
N GLY A 755 -7.53 -5.71 -31.42
CA GLY A 755 -6.32 -5.48 -32.23
C GLY A 755 -5.49 -6.74 -32.47
N GLY A 756 -6.10 -7.93 -32.41
CA GLY A 756 -5.40 -9.22 -32.59
C GLY A 756 -4.77 -9.81 -31.32
N TYR A 757 -4.87 -9.14 -30.16
CA TYR A 757 -4.26 -9.59 -28.90
C TYR A 757 -5.28 -9.79 -27.79
N TYR A 758 -4.99 -10.71 -26.87
CA TYR A 758 -5.68 -10.75 -25.57
C TYR A 758 -5.32 -9.50 -24.77
N ASN A 759 -6.25 -9.05 -23.94
CA ASN A 759 -6.08 -7.84 -23.16
C ASN A 759 -6.75 -7.93 -21.78
N ASN A 760 -6.32 -7.04 -20.89
CA ASN A 760 -6.78 -6.97 -19.50
C ASN A 760 -8.28 -6.65 -19.36
N ALA A 761 -8.88 -5.88 -20.26
CA ALA A 761 -10.31 -5.55 -20.19
C ALA A 761 -11.20 -6.78 -20.34
N MET A 762 -10.89 -7.64 -21.32
CA MET A 762 -11.62 -8.89 -21.56
C MET A 762 -11.47 -9.88 -20.39
N SER A 763 -10.26 -9.96 -19.83
CA SER A 763 -9.97 -10.80 -18.65
C SER A 763 -10.68 -10.30 -17.38
N LEU A 764 -10.80 -8.98 -17.20
CA LEU A 764 -11.54 -8.39 -16.08
C LEU A 764 -13.04 -8.67 -16.20
N ALA A 765 -13.61 -8.51 -17.40
CA ALA A 765 -15.00 -8.85 -17.68
C ALA A 765 -15.29 -10.34 -17.42
N ALA A 766 -14.37 -11.24 -17.84
CA ALA A 766 -14.45 -12.68 -17.58
C ALA A 766 -14.46 -13.02 -16.08
N SER A 767 -13.62 -12.34 -15.29
CA SER A 767 -13.56 -12.54 -13.85
C SER A 767 -14.86 -12.09 -13.15
N GLN A 768 -15.40 -10.93 -13.54
CA GLN A 768 -16.69 -10.46 -13.02
C GLN A 768 -17.84 -11.41 -13.37
N TYR A 769 -17.84 -11.94 -14.59
CA TYR A 769 -18.84 -12.88 -15.06
C TYR A 769 -18.81 -14.16 -14.22
N ALA A 770 -17.63 -14.75 -14.02
CA ALA A 770 -17.46 -15.96 -13.22
C ALA A 770 -17.92 -15.75 -11.76
N ILE A 771 -17.60 -14.61 -11.15
CA ILE A 771 -18.07 -14.24 -9.81
C ILE A 771 -19.60 -14.11 -9.77
N GLY A 772 -20.20 -13.47 -10.79
CA GLY A 772 -21.65 -13.38 -10.89
C GLY A 772 -22.32 -14.76 -10.92
N LYS A 773 -21.76 -15.68 -11.71
CA LYS A 773 -22.24 -17.07 -11.81
C LYS A 773 -22.06 -17.89 -10.54
N SER A 774 -20.95 -17.70 -9.82
CA SER A 774 -20.77 -18.41 -8.55
C SER A 774 -21.77 -17.96 -7.49
N VAL A 775 -22.13 -16.68 -7.47
CA VAL A 775 -23.19 -16.14 -6.61
C VAL A 775 -24.56 -16.70 -7.01
N GLU A 776 -24.86 -16.77 -8.31
CA GLU A 776 -26.09 -17.36 -8.84
C GLU A 776 -26.24 -18.83 -8.43
N LEU A 777 -25.18 -19.61 -8.61
CA LEU A 777 -25.11 -21.04 -8.28
C LEU A 777 -24.92 -21.31 -6.78
N LYS A 778 -24.57 -20.29 -6.00
CA LYS A 778 -24.23 -20.38 -4.56
C LYS A 778 -23.09 -21.38 -4.28
N MET A 779 -22.09 -21.39 -5.15
CA MET A 779 -20.94 -22.28 -5.05
C MET A 779 -19.65 -21.48 -4.83
N PRO A 780 -18.65 -22.03 -4.11
CA PRO A 780 -17.32 -21.45 -4.06
C PRO A 780 -16.68 -21.42 -5.45
N LEU A 781 -15.81 -20.46 -5.70
CA LEU A 781 -15.18 -20.19 -6.99
C LEU A 781 -13.66 -20.07 -6.87
N VAL A 782 -12.98 -20.83 -7.71
CA VAL A 782 -11.56 -20.64 -8.02
C VAL A 782 -11.44 -20.06 -9.42
N ILE A 783 -10.69 -18.97 -9.58
CA ILE A 783 -10.41 -18.35 -10.89
C ILE A 783 -8.94 -18.59 -11.22
N ASN A 784 -8.70 -19.24 -12.36
CA ASN A 784 -7.36 -19.47 -12.88
C ASN A 784 -7.05 -18.45 -13.99
N ILE A 785 -6.03 -17.61 -13.77
CA ILE A 785 -5.56 -16.62 -14.74
C ILE A 785 -4.29 -17.15 -15.42
N SER A 786 -4.41 -17.46 -16.70
CA SER A 786 -3.35 -18.07 -17.51
C SER A 786 -2.69 -17.12 -18.50
N LEU A 787 -3.01 -15.83 -18.39
CA LEU A 787 -2.46 -14.76 -19.22
C LEU A 787 -1.67 -13.76 -18.36
N GLY A 788 -0.62 -13.17 -18.91
CA GLY A 788 0.21 -12.19 -18.20
C GLY A 788 0.79 -11.09 -19.08
N SER A 789 1.21 -9.99 -18.47
CA SER A 789 1.89 -8.87 -19.13
C SER A 789 3.09 -8.34 -18.33
N ASN A 790 4.20 -8.02 -19.00
CA ASN A 790 5.27 -7.17 -18.45
C ASN A 790 4.84 -5.70 -18.33
N ASN A 791 3.87 -5.27 -19.14
CA ASN A 791 3.27 -3.96 -18.94
C ASN A 791 2.49 -3.94 -17.63
N LEU A 792 2.41 -2.77 -17.00
CA LEU A 792 1.78 -2.60 -15.69
C LEU A 792 2.51 -3.34 -14.55
N ALA A 793 3.80 -3.70 -14.70
CA ALA A 793 4.61 -4.28 -13.62
C ALA A 793 4.66 -3.40 -12.34
N GLY A 794 4.57 -2.07 -12.49
CA GLY A 794 4.46 -1.11 -11.39
C GLY A 794 3.03 -0.71 -11.01
N PHE A 795 2.04 -1.34 -11.62
CA PHE A 795 0.64 -1.08 -11.34
C PHE A 795 0.19 -1.88 -10.13
N ILE A 796 0.09 -1.20 -9.00
CA ILE A 796 -0.48 -1.75 -7.77
C ILE A 796 -1.91 -1.22 -7.67
N SER A 797 -2.82 -1.65 -8.55
CA SER A 797 -4.24 -1.32 -8.38
C SER A 797 -4.82 -2.11 -7.22
N ARG A 798 -5.17 -1.41 -6.14
CA ARG A 798 -6.05 -1.97 -5.09
C ARG A 798 -7.53 -1.62 -5.32
N GLU A 799 -7.97 -1.41 -6.56
CA GLU A 799 -9.37 -1.07 -6.90
C GLU A 799 -10.04 -2.05 -7.88
N ASN A 800 -9.70 -3.34 -7.82
CA ASN A 800 -10.75 -4.31 -8.11
C ASN A 800 -11.77 -4.21 -6.97
N ALA A 801 -13.03 -3.89 -7.29
CA ALA A 801 -14.13 -3.62 -6.35
C ALA A 801 -14.52 -4.81 -5.42
N LEU A 802 -13.74 -5.88 -5.40
CA LEU A 802 -13.87 -7.02 -4.50
C LEU A 802 -12.46 -7.51 -4.16
N LYS A 803 -11.88 -7.08 -3.04
CA LYS A 803 -10.71 -7.77 -2.47
C LYS A 803 -11.13 -9.21 -2.21
N SER A 804 -10.63 -10.16 -3.00
CA SER A 804 -10.98 -11.58 -2.88
C SER A 804 -10.76 -12.09 -1.45
N TYR A 805 -9.79 -11.52 -0.73
CA TYR A 805 -9.51 -11.77 0.68
C TYR A 805 -10.73 -11.80 1.61
N PHE A 806 -11.68 -10.90 1.42
CA PHE A 806 -12.86 -10.79 2.27
C PHE A 806 -14.05 -11.57 1.73
N VAL A 807 -13.93 -12.12 0.52
CA VAL A 807 -14.96 -12.92 -0.12
C VAL A 807 -14.71 -14.38 0.24
N ARG A 808 -15.58 -14.90 1.09
CA ARG A 808 -15.56 -16.31 1.47
C ARG A 808 -15.82 -17.19 0.26
N GLY A 809 -14.96 -18.19 0.06
CA GLY A 809 -15.06 -19.15 -1.04
C GLY A 809 -14.63 -18.59 -2.39
N LEU A 810 -13.87 -17.48 -2.45
CA LEU A 810 -13.28 -16.95 -3.68
C LEU A 810 -11.75 -17.05 -3.62
N PHE A 811 -11.13 -17.58 -4.67
CA PHE A 811 -9.67 -17.67 -4.77
C PHE A 811 -9.20 -17.41 -6.20
N PHE A 812 -8.11 -16.65 -6.34
CA PHE A 812 -7.44 -16.40 -7.61
C PHE A 812 -6.05 -17.04 -7.60
N SER A 813 -5.75 -17.79 -8.65
CA SER A 813 -4.39 -18.25 -8.95
C SER A 813 -3.97 -17.73 -10.32
N ALA A 814 -2.72 -17.28 -10.44
CA ALA A 814 -2.16 -16.83 -11.70
C ALA A 814 -0.76 -17.39 -11.90
N GLY A 815 -0.41 -17.67 -13.16
CA GLY A 815 0.98 -17.95 -13.51
C GLY A 815 1.84 -16.72 -13.22
N ALA A 816 3.02 -16.92 -12.61
CA ALA A 816 3.92 -15.82 -12.27
C ALA A 816 4.46 -15.07 -13.52
N GLY A 817 4.44 -15.71 -14.68
CA GLY A 817 5.03 -15.21 -15.92
C GLY A 817 6.11 -16.15 -16.46
N ASN A 818 6.42 -16.02 -17.74
CA ASN A 818 7.40 -16.88 -18.44
C ASN A 818 8.63 -16.07 -18.89
N GLU A 819 9.06 -15.09 -18.09
CA GLU A 819 10.06 -14.08 -18.47
C GLU A 819 11.38 -14.20 -17.70
N GLY A 820 11.56 -15.24 -16.87
CA GLY A 820 12.71 -15.36 -15.96
C GLY A 820 14.09 -15.51 -16.62
N ASN A 821 14.14 -15.87 -17.90
CA ASN A 821 15.36 -15.98 -18.71
C ASN A 821 15.20 -15.34 -20.10
N THR A 822 14.21 -14.47 -20.28
CA THR A 822 13.90 -13.92 -21.60
C THR A 822 14.62 -12.61 -21.88
N GLU A 823 15.42 -12.09 -20.94
CA GLU A 823 16.22 -10.87 -21.12
C GLU A 823 15.36 -9.62 -21.44
N THR A 824 14.08 -9.64 -21.03
CA THR A 824 13.10 -8.55 -21.25
C THR A 824 13.03 -7.54 -20.11
N HIS A 825 13.84 -7.70 -19.07
CA HIS A 825 13.90 -6.78 -17.94
C HIS A 825 15.36 -6.38 -17.64
N ALA A 826 15.56 -5.11 -17.31
CA ALA A 826 16.80 -4.56 -16.78
C ALA A 826 16.47 -3.65 -15.59
N SER A 827 17.33 -3.63 -14.58
CA SER A 827 17.18 -2.77 -13.41
C SER A 827 18.52 -2.14 -13.04
N GLY A 828 18.46 -1.00 -12.35
CA GLY A 828 19.68 -0.33 -11.94
C GLY A 828 19.42 0.84 -11.01
N LYS A 829 20.48 1.61 -10.78
CA LYS A 829 20.47 2.74 -9.85
C LYS A 829 21.18 3.95 -10.44
N VAL A 830 20.51 5.10 -10.44
CA VAL A 830 21.14 6.40 -10.70
C VAL A 830 21.59 7.00 -9.37
N GLU A 831 22.90 7.18 -9.15
CA GLU A 831 23.44 7.46 -7.82
C GLU A 831 23.06 8.84 -7.23
N PHE A 832 23.02 9.89 -8.06
CA PHE A 832 22.72 11.25 -7.61
C PHE A 832 22.21 12.12 -8.76
N LYS A 833 21.73 13.33 -8.43
CA LYS A 833 21.30 14.31 -9.44
C LYS A 833 22.45 14.66 -10.40
N GLY A 834 22.24 14.47 -11.70
CA GLY A 834 23.20 14.70 -12.77
C GLY A 834 24.07 13.48 -13.10
N ALA A 835 24.02 12.41 -12.30
CA ALA A 835 24.61 11.13 -12.70
C ALA A 835 23.80 10.54 -13.87
N SER A 836 24.48 9.89 -14.81
CA SER A 836 23.84 9.18 -15.92
C SER A 836 24.25 7.72 -15.94
N VAL A 837 23.29 6.84 -16.25
CA VAL A 837 23.50 5.43 -16.56
C VAL A 837 23.01 5.17 -18.00
N GLU A 838 23.65 4.25 -18.72
CA GLU A 838 23.21 3.82 -20.05
C GLU A 838 22.83 2.35 -20.03
N GLU A 839 21.60 2.06 -20.44
CA GLU A 839 21.13 0.70 -20.69
C GLU A 839 21.18 0.41 -22.19
N GLU A 840 21.64 -0.79 -22.56
CA GLU A 840 21.77 -1.20 -23.96
C GLU A 840 20.66 -2.20 -24.35
N LEU A 841 19.91 -1.85 -25.39
CA LEU A 841 18.89 -2.67 -26.04
C LEU A 841 19.45 -3.18 -27.38
N GLU A 842 19.59 -4.51 -27.51
CA GLU A 842 20.06 -5.18 -28.72
C GLU A 842 18.86 -5.68 -29.54
N LEU A 843 18.87 -5.39 -30.85
CA LEU A 843 17.95 -5.96 -31.84
C LEU A 843 18.77 -6.68 -32.92
N LEU A 844 18.53 -7.97 -33.13
CA LEU A 844 19.16 -8.73 -34.22
C LEU A 844 18.45 -8.53 -35.56
N GLU A 845 17.16 -8.21 -35.54
CA GLU A 845 16.31 -7.98 -36.71
C GLU A 845 15.50 -6.71 -36.50
N ASP A 846 15.04 -6.10 -37.60
CA ASP A 846 14.14 -4.94 -37.55
C ASP A 846 12.83 -5.30 -36.83
N GLU A 847 12.33 -4.42 -35.98
CA GLU A 847 11.06 -4.56 -35.28
C GLU A 847 10.05 -3.51 -35.77
N GLU A 848 8.78 -3.89 -35.91
CA GLU A 848 7.74 -2.94 -36.33
C GLU A 848 7.46 -1.90 -35.24
N GLU A 849 7.41 -2.35 -33.99
CA GLU A 849 7.20 -1.50 -32.83
C GLU A 849 7.85 -2.12 -31.59
N ILE A 850 8.51 -1.29 -30.78
CA ILE A 850 8.99 -1.65 -29.44
C ILE A 850 8.43 -0.65 -28.43
N GLU A 851 7.76 -1.19 -27.40
CA GLU A 851 7.34 -0.44 -26.22
C GLU A 851 8.28 -0.75 -25.05
N ILE A 852 8.80 0.27 -24.38
CA ILE A 852 9.68 0.12 -23.22
C ILE A 852 9.07 0.90 -22.06
N ASP A 853 8.74 0.18 -21.00
CA ASP A 853 8.17 0.73 -19.77
C ASP A 853 9.28 0.91 -18.72
N ILE A 854 9.46 2.11 -18.21
CA ILE A 854 10.44 2.46 -17.18
C ILE A 854 9.72 2.92 -15.93
N TRP A 855 9.97 2.23 -14.83
CA TRP A 855 9.45 2.56 -13.51
C TRP A 855 10.58 3.06 -12.63
N VAL A 856 10.37 4.22 -12.01
CA VAL A 856 11.36 4.84 -11.13
C VAL A 856 10.78 4.92 -9.73
N ASN A 857 11.58 4.52 -8.74
CA ASN A 857 11.09 4.47 -7.37
C ASN A 857 10.73 5.88 -6.86
N ARG A 858 9.65 5.99 -6.09
CA ARG A 858 9.18 7.29 -5.60
C ARG A 858 10.12 7.82 -4.51
N PRO A 859 10.35 9.14 -4.40
CA PRO A 859 9.84 10.21 -5.26
C PRO A 859 10.79 10.62 -6.40
N ASP A 860 11.65 9.73 -6.87
CA ASP A 860 12.76 10.05 -7.77
C ASP A 860 12.28 10.43 -9.18
N LYS A 861 13.13 11.20 -9.86
CA LYS A 861 12.95 11.65 -11.22
C LYS A 861 14.20 11.40 -12.04
N ILE A 862 14.03 10.75 -13.18
CA ILE A 862 15.10 10.40 -14.11
C ILE A 862 14.70 10.82 -15.53
N ASP A 863 15.51 11.69 -16.13
CA ASP A 863 15.37 12.10 -17.52
C ASP A 863 15.90 10.97 -18.43
N VAL A 864 15.26 10.76 -19.58
CA VAL A 864 15.46 9.62 -20.49
C VAL A 864 15.76 10.14 -21.90
N ILE A 865 16.88 9.67 -22.46
CA ILE A 865 17.30 9.92 -23.85
C ILE A 865 17.53 8.58 -24.54
N ILE A 866 17.06 8.44 -25.77
CA ILE A 866 17.31 7.27 -26.61
C ILE A 866 18.40 7.64 -27.63
N ILE A 867 19.37 6.77 -27.83
CA ILE A 867 20.44 6.94 -28.81
C ILE A 867 20.31 5.81 -29.82
N SER A 868 20.19 6.16 -31.10
CA SER A 868 20.09 5.20 -32.20
C SER A 868 21.40 4.43 -32.41
N PRO A 869 21.39 3.30 -33.15
CA PRO A 869 22.60 2.55 -33.46
C PRO A 869 23.67 3.36 -34.20
N THR A 870 23.28 4.39 -34.97
CA THR A 870 24.21 5.32 -35.62
C THR A 870 24.69 6.45 -34.72
N GLY A 871 24.18 6.54 -33.49
CA GLY A 871 24.58 7.54 -32.49
C GLY A 871 23.73 8.81 -32.48
N GLU A 872 22.63 8.87 -33.22
CA GLU A 872 21.69 10.00 -33.19
C GLU A 872 20.92 9.98 -31.86
N PRO A 873 20.99 11.03 -31.01
CA PRO A 873 20.21 11.09 -29.78
C PRO A 873 18.80 11.62 -30.05
N SER A 874 17.83 11.16 -29.26
CA SER A 874 16.47 11.72 -29.23
C SER A 874 16.50 13.15 -28.71
N LYS A 875 15.36 13.84 -28.84
CA LYS A 875 15.18 15.13 -28.18
C LYS A 875 15.29 14.97 -26.66
N ASP A 876 15.99 15.90 -26.04
CA ASP A 876 16.07 16.03 -24.60
C ASP A 876 14.80 16.71 -24.06
N ILE A 877 14.27 16.16 -22.98
CA ILE A 877 13.02 16.51 -22.33
C ILE A 877 13.16 16.12 -20.85
N SER A 878 13.00 17.10 -19.97
CA SER A 878 13.01 16.84 -18.53
C SER A 878 11.68 16.24 -18.04
N VAL A 879 11.75 15.42 -16.99
CA VAL A 879 10.56 14.78 -16.38
C VAL A 879 9.55 15.80 -15.86
N ALA A 880 8.41 15.85 -16.53
CA ALA A 880 7.19 16.56 -16.13
C ALA A 880 5.95 15.64 -16.27
N ASN A 881 4.78 16.11 -15.87
CA ASN A 881 3.60 15.26 -15.84
C ASN A 881 2.95 15.18 -17.22
N TYR A 882 2.83 14.00 -17.83
CA TYR A 882 2.30 13.86 -19.19
C TYR A 882 3.10 14.62 -20.27
N ASP A 883 4.35 15.01 -20.01
CA ASP A 883 5.21 15.57 -21.06
C ASP A 883 5.66 14.48 -22.02
N GLN A 884 5.84 14.86 -23.28
CA GLN A 884 6.11 13.94 -24.37
C GLN A 884 7.12 14.51 -25.35
N ALA A 885 8.19 13.77 -25.64
CA ALA A 885 9.01 14.01 -26.81
C ALA A 885 8.65 13.05 -27.93
N SER A 886 8.69 13.54 -29.16
CA SER A 886 8.65 12.69 -30.33
C SER A 886 9.51 13.26 -31.45
N GLY A 887 9.96 12.37 -32.33
CA GLY A 887 10.80 12.69 -33.46
C GLY A 887 11.02 11.47 -34.35
N LEU A 888 11.93 11.65 -35.29
CA LEU A 888 12.37 10.64 -36.23
C LEU A 888 13.88 10.57 -36.15
N PHE A 889 14.44 9.37 -35.98
CA PHE A 889 15.84 9.08 -36.25
C PHE A 889 15.98 8.95 -37.76
N ASN A 890 16.70 9.88 -38.37
CA ASN A 890 16.63 10.09 -39.82
C ASN A 890 17.37 9.00 -40.60
N LEU A 891 18.43 8.43 -40.01
CA LEU A 891 19.21 7.36 -40.65
C LEU A 891 18.50 6.01 -40.56
N GLU A 892 17.88 5.72 -39.43
CA GLU A 892 17.13 4.49 -39.21
C GLU A 892 15.69 4.54 -39.76
N ASP A 893 15.17 5.73 -40.07
CA ASP A 893 13.74 5.94 -40.34
C ASP A 893 12.84 5.42 -39.21
N THR A 894 13.36 5.48 -37.97
CA THR A 894 12.68 5.01 -36.77
C THR A 894 12.03 6.20 -36.04
N LYS A 895 10.73 6.14 -35.86
CA LYS A 895 10.00 7.17 -35.10
C LYS A 895 10.08 6.83 -33.60
N PHE A 896 10.38 7.82 -32.78
CA PHE A 896 10.37 7.67 -31.32
C PHE A 896 9.31 8.53 -30.65
N ILE A 897 8.80 8.04 -29.53
CA ILE A 897 7.90 8.72 -28.62
C ILE A 897 8.37 8.40 -27.21
N ILE A 898 8.67 9.42 -26.40
CA ILE A 898 9.02 9.28 -24.97
C ILE A 898 7.93 10.03 -24.20
N LYS A 899 7.22 9.34 -23.31
CA LYS A 899 6.13 9.91 -22.51
C LYS A 899 6.43 9.73 -21.03
N TYR A 900 6.38 10.82 -20.26
CA TYR A 900 6.51 10.79 -18.82
C TYR A 900 5.13 10.87 -18.15
N ILE A 901 4.94 10.14 -17.05
CA ILE A 901 3.81 10.30 -16.14
C ILE A 901 4.41 10.41 -14.74
N TYR A 902 4.31 11.59 -14.13
CA TYR A 902 4.81 11.80 -12.77
C TYR A 902 4.05 12.92 -12.04
N PRO A 903 3.56 12.67 -10.83
CA PRO A 903 3.42 11.34 -10.21
C PRO A 903 2.31 10.53 -10.90
N THR A 904 2.47 9.22 -11.01
CA THR A 904 1.33 8.33 -11.35
C THR A 904 0.22 8.49 -10.30
N SER A 905 -1.04 8.44 -10.72
CA SER A 905 -2.20 8.63 -9.83
C SER A 905 -2.37 7.52 -8.79
N TYR A 906 -1.83 6.33 -9.06
CA TYR A 906 -1.99 5.14 -8.21
C TYR A 906 -0.78 4.86 -7.31
N SER A 907 0.47 5.02 -7.79
CA SER A 907 1.68 4.68 -7.01
C SER A 907 2.52 5.89 -6.59
N GLY A 908 2.29 7.07 -7.18
CA GLY A 908 3.09 8.26 -6.94
C GLY A 908 4.49 8.22 -7.57
N GLN A 909 4.83 7.14 -8.29
CA GLN A 909 6.13 6.92 -8.94
C GLN A 909 6.23 7.71 -10.25
N GLN A 910 7.44 7.82 -10.79
CA GLN A 910 7.61 8.16 -12.21
C GLN A 910 7.39 6.88 -13.01
N PHE A 911 6.58 7.01 -14.06
CA PHE A 911 6.45 6.04 -15.13
C PHE A 911 6.83 6.71 -16.45
N THR A 912 7.78 6.14 -17.18
CA THR A 912 8.15 6.60 -18.52
C THR A 912 7.87 5.50 -19.53
N ARG A 913 7.18 5.84 -20.62
CA ARG A 913 6.97 4.93 -21.75
C ARG A 913 7.72 5.42 -22.97
N ILE A 914 8.51 4.54 -23.55
CA ILE A 914 9.15 4.74 -24.84
C ILE A 914 8.43 3.88 -25.88
N ASN A 915 8.00 4.47 -26.98
CA ASN A 915 7.52 3.74 -28.16
C ASN A 915 8.43 4.06 -29.35
N LEU A 916 9.06 3.04 -29.91
CA LEU A 916 9.83 3.09 -31.14
C LEU A 916 9.04 2.39 -32.25
N ILE A 917 8.91 3.01 -33.41
CA ILE A 917 8.13 2.48 -34.57
C ILE A 917 9.06 2.41 -35.78
N ASN A 918 9.02 1.31 -36.53
CA ASN A 918 9.97 0.96 -37.61
C ASN A 918 11.41 0.94 -37.10
N VAL A 919 11.66 0.13 -36.07
CA VAL A 919 12.92 0.06 -35.33
C VAL A 919 13.93 -0.80 -36.10
N LYS A 920 15.12 -0.26 -36.35
CA LYS A 920 16.17 -0.97 -37.08
C LYS A 920 17.04 -1.84 -36.18
N ALA A 921 17.50 -2.96 -36.72
CA ALA A 921 18.46 -3.84 -36.06
C ALA A 921 19.72 -3.07 -35.65
N GLY A 922 20.28 -3.41 -34.49
CA GLY A 922 21.43 -2.74 -33.90
C GLY A 922 21.33 -2.58 -32.39
N ILE A 923 22.29 -1.87 -31.82
CA ILE A 923 22.32 -1.56 -30.38
C ILE A 923 21.79 -0.15 -30.16
N TRP A 924 20.64 -0.07 -29.52
CA TRP A 924 20.02 1.16 -29.06
C TRP A 924 20.45 1.42 -27.62
N LYS A 925 20.74 2.68 -27.28
CA LYS A 925 21.10 3.04 -25.89
C LYS A 925 20.01 3.89 -25.26
N ILE A 926 19.70 3.61 -24.00
CA ILE A 926 18.74 4.36 -23.21
C ILE A 926 19.51 5.00 -22.06
N ARG A 927 19.79 6.29 -22.20
CA ARG A 927 20.51 7.06 -21.20
C ARG A 927 19.54 7.62 -20.18
N LEU A 928 19.76 7.29 -18.92
CA LEU A 928 19.00 7.69 -17.75
C LEU A 928 19.81 8.70 -16.95
N THR A 929 19.35 9.95 -16.83
CA THR A 929 20.06 11.02 -16.10
C THR A 929 19.25 11.47 -14.90
N GLY A 930 19.87 11.49 -13.72
CA GLY A 930 19.19 11.83 -12.47
C GLY A 930 18.76 13.29 -12.46
N ASN A 931 17.46 13.56 -12.45
CA ASN A 931 16.92 14.91 -12.29
C ASN A 931 16.73 15.24 -10.80
N TYR A 932 16.25 14.26 -10.04
CA TYR A 932 16.05 14.31 -8.59
C TYR A 932 16.13 12.88 -8.03
N ILE A 933 17.09 12.61 -7.15
CA ILE A 933 17.42 11.24 -6.72
C ILE A 933 17.44 11.16 -5.19
N ILE A 934 16.79 10.13 -4.65
CA ILE A 934 16.79 9.70 -3.25
C ILE A 934 17.45 8.34 -3.14
N ASN A 935 16.93 7.32 -3.85
CA ASN A 935 17.55 5.99 -3.90
C ASN A 935 17.97 5.57 -5.31
N GLY A 936 17.47 6.24 -6.34
CA GLY A 936 17.88 6.09 -7.73
C GLY A 936 17.40 4.85 -8.45
N ILE A 937 16.60 4.00 -7.79
CA ILE A 937 16.24 2.68 -8.31
C ILE A 937 15.27 2.83 -9.48
N TYR A 938 15.59 2.17 -10.59
CA TYR A 938 14.71 2.04 -11.75
C TYR A 938 14.60 0.60 -12.23
N HIS A 939 13.49 0.31 -12.90
CA HIS A 939 13.21 -0.95 -13.60
C HIS A 939 12.74 -0.64 -15.02
N MET A 940 13.23 -1.40 -15.99
CA MET A 940 12.93 -1.24 -17.42
C MET A 940 12.42 -2.57 -17.98
N TYR A 941 11.30 -2.50 -18.69
CA TYR A 941 10.62 -3.67 -19.24
C TYR A 941 10.39 -3.51 -20.73
N LEU A 942 10.79 -4.54 -21.48
CA LEU A 942 10.23 -4.82 -22.80
C LEU A 942 8.88 -5.55 -22.63
N PRO A 943 8.04 -5.59 -23.68
CA PRO A 943 6.86 -6.44 -23.69
C PRO A 943 7.30 -7.90 -23.49
N ASN A 944 6.34 -8.77 -23.13
CA ASN A 944 6.62 -10.20 -23.04
C ASN A 944 7.33 -10.72 -24.28
N ARG A 945 8.22 -11.69 -24.10
CA ARG A 945 8.96 -12.32 -25.19
C ARG A 945 8.06 -12.79 -26.34
N ALA A 946 6.83 -13.20 -26.03
CA ALA A 946 5.82 -13.60 -27.01
C ALA A 946 5.44 -12.51 -28.05
N PHE A 947 5.72 -11.24 -27.77
CA PHE A 947 5.43 -10.11 -28.66
C PHE A 947 6.67 -9.54 -29.38
N LEU A 948 7.83 -10.16 -29.17
CA LEU A 948 9.10 -9.67 -29.71
C LEU A 948 9.68 -10.68 -30.70
N LYS A 949 10.40 -10.19 -31.71
CA LYS A 949 11.23 -11.06 -32.56
C LYS A 949 12.39 -11.64 -31.76
N LYS A 950 12.93 -12.73 -32.29
CA LYS A 950 14.05 -13.43 -31.67
C LYS A 950 15.28 -12.53 -31.70
N GLY A 951 15.91 -12.32 -30.54
CA GLY A 951 17.12 -11.51 -30.41
C GLY A 951 16.90 -10.07 -29.96
N THR A 952 15.65 -9.59 -29.85
CA THR A 952 15.36 -8.29 -29.21
C THR A 952 15.49 -8.43 -27.70
N LYS A 953 16.48 -7.79 -27.05
CA LYS A 953 16.77 -8.00 -25.61
C LYS A 953 17.58 -6.88 -24.96
N PHE A 954 17.54 -6.79 -23.64
CA PHE A 954 18.57 -6.04 -22.92
C PHE A 954 19.89 -6.83 -22.89
N ARG A 955 21.01 -6.11 -23.02
CA ARG A 955 22.35 -6.72 -22.97
C ARG A 955 22.82 -7.07 -21.56
N GLU A 956 22.39 -6.27 -20.58
CA GLU A 956 22.64 -6.50 -19.15
C GLU A 956 21.30 -6.75 -18.43
N PRO A 957 20.65 -7.90 -18.68
CA PRO A 957 19.33 -8.18 -18.12
C PRO A 957 19.41 -8.53 -16.62
N ASP A 958 18.35 -8.17 -15.90
CA ASP A 958 18.13 -8.62 -14.52
C ASP A 958 17.07 -9.75 -14.53
N PRO A 959 17.43 -10.98 -14.10
CA PRO A 959 16.50 -12.12 -14.09
C PRO A 959 15.44 -12.04 -12.99
N PHE A 960 15.59 -11.13 -12.02
CA PHE A 960 14.60 -10.85 -10.98
C PHE A 960 13.61 -9.77 -11.42
N TYR A 961 12.54 -9.55 -10.65
CA TYR A 961 11.47 -8.59 -10.98
C TYR A 961 10.72 -8.88 -12.29
N THR A 962 10.70 -10.14 -12.73
CA THR A 962 10.10 -10.58 -14.00
C THR A 962 8.66 -11.07 -13.85
N THR A 963 8.08 -10.99 -12.65
CA THR A 963 6.69 -11.36 -12.40
C THR A 963 5.71 -10.48 -13.21
N ASN A 964 4.75 -11.11 -13.87
CA ASN A 964 3.78 -10.45 -14.75
C ASN A 964 2.56 -9.90 -14.00
N TYR A 965 1.98 -8.81 -14.50
CA TYR A 965 0.59 -8.45 -14.21
C TYR A 965 -0.35 -9.53 -14.79
N PRO A 966 -1.42 -9.97 -14.08
CA PRO A 966 -1.90 -9.46 -12.79
C PRO A 966 -1.32 -10.19 -11.57
N SER A 967 -0.44 -11.19 -11.73
CA SER A 967 0.09 -12.00 -10.62
C SER A 967 0.91 -11.22 -9.57
N ILE A 968 1.33 -9.99 -9.89
CA ILE A 968 1.94 -9.05 -8.93
C ILE A 968 0.96 -8.48 -7.89
N GLN A 969 -0.35 -8.70 -8.06
CA GLN A 969 -1.37 -8.22 -7.13
C GLN A 969 -1.35 -9.06 -5.84
N ASP A 970 -1.44 -8.41 -4.69
CA ASP A 970 -1.30 -9.08 -3.40
C ASP A 970 -2.37 -10.18 -3.18
N ASP A 971 -3.55 -10.02 -3.77
CA ASP A 971 -4.75 -10.87 -3.60
C ASP A 971 -4.88 -12.00 -4.62
N ILE A 972 -3.86 -12.16 -5.45
CA ILE A 972 -3.71 -13.26 -6.39
C ILE A 972 -2.51 -14.10 -5.95
N MET A 973 -2.70 -15.42 -5.90
CA MET A 973 -1.60 -16.33 -5.64
C MET A 973 -0.82 -16.58 -6.94
N ALA A 974 0.37 -15.97 -7.04
CA ALA A 974 1.29 -16.17 -8.15
C ALA A 974 2.04 -17.50 -7.99
N VAL A 975 2.09 -18.25 -9.08
CA VAL A 975 2.63 -19.61 -9.11
C VAL A 975 3.72 -19.71 -10.17
N GLY A 976 4.94 -20.05 -9.75
CA GLY A 976 6.04 -20.35 -10.65
C GLY A 976 6.01 -21.81 -11.13
N ALA A 977 6.75 -22.13 -12.19
CA ALA A 977 6.77 -23.46 -12.78
C ALA A 977 7.99 -24.26 -12.32
N TYR A 978 7.73 -25.47 -11.85
CA TYR A 978 8.73 -26.45 -11.41
C TYR A 978 8.83 -27.59 -12.43
N ASP A 979 10.05 -28.00 -12.72
CA ASP A 979 10.38 -29.17 -13.53
C ASP A 979 10.63 -30.35 -12.59
N THR A 980 9.70 -31.30 -12.58
CA THR A 980 9.74 -32.44 -11.66
C THR A 980 10.70 -33.53 -12.12
N ILE A 981 11.03 -33.61 -13.42
CA ILE A 981 12.04 -34.53 -13.94
C ILE A 981 13.42 -34.09 -13.48
N ASN A 982 13.72 -32.79 -13.63
CA ASN A 982 15.03 -32.22 -13.30
C ASN A 982 15.15 -31.77 -11.83
N ASN A 983 14.07 -31.89 -11.05
CA ASN A 983 13.97 -31.40 -9.68
C ASN A 983 14.45 -29.93 -9.51
N SER A 984 14.09 -29.08 -10.46
CA SER A 984 14.59 -27.69 -10.52
C SER A 984 13.50 -26.70 -10.96
N LEU A 985 13.73 -25.41 -10.70
CA LEU A 985 12.88 -24.36 -11.25
C LEU A 985 12.97 -24.37 -12.78
N TRP A 986 11.84 -24.27 -13.47
CA TRP A 986 11.85 -24.06 -14.91
C TRP A 986 12.53 -22.73 -15.22
N GLN A 987 13.52 -22.74 -16.12
CA GLN A 987 14.40 -21.58 -16.33
C GLN A 987 13.65 -20.29 -16.70
N SER A 988 12.58 -20.41 -17.49
CA SER A 988 11.74 -19.29 -17.92
C SER A 988 10.69 -18.87 -16.89
N SER A 989 10.51 -19.61 -15.78
CA SER A 989 9.61 -19.18 -14.71
C SER A 989 10.05 -17.81 -14.19
N SER A 990 9.16 -16.82 -14.27
CA SER A 990 9.40 -15.50 -13.73
C SER A 990 9.71 -15.55 -12.23
N ARG A 991 10.50 -14.56 -11.78
CA ARG A 991 11.07 -14.46 -10.44
C ARG A 991 10.76 -13.08 -9.87
N GLY A 992 10.46 -13.04 -8.58
CA GLY A 992 10.26 -11.78 -7.87
C GLY A 992 11.58 -11.11 -7.49
N PRO A 993 11.57 -10.19 -6.51
CA PRO A 993 10.38 -9.61 -5.90
C PRO A 993 9.54 -8.85 -6.94
N THR A 994 8.33 -8.42 -6.60
CA THR A 994 7.68 -7.37 -7.40
C THR A 994 8.50 -6.08 -7.32
N ILE A 995 8.29 -5.09 -8.19
CA ILE A 995 9.01 -3.81 -8.08
C ILE A 995 8.72 -3.05 -6.77
N ALA A 996 7.69 -3.47 -6.02
CA ALA A 996 7.37 -2.95 -4.69
C ALA A 996 8.15 -3.64 -3.57
N GLY A 997 8.98 -4.65 -3.89
CA GLY A 997 9.73 -5.46 -2.94
C GLY A 997 8.95 -6.65 -2.36
N THR A 998 7.75 -6.96 -2.85
CA THR A 998 6.93 -8.06 -2.31
C THR A 998 7.41 -9.42 -2.83
N LEU A 999 7.46 -10.44 -1.96
CA LEU A 999 7.77 -11.82 -2.32
C LEU A 999 6.81 -12.36 -3.40
N ASN A 1000 7.37 -12.80 -4.52
CA ASN A 1000 6.66 -13.41 -5.64
C ASN A 1000 7.64 -14.34 -6.41
N PRO A 1001 7.22 -15.45 -7.04
CA PRO A 1001 5.96 -16.16 -6.78
C PRO A 1001 5.84 -16.56 -5.31
N GLN A 1002 4.61 -16.78 -4.84
CA GLN A 1002 4.39 -17.27 -3.48
C GLN A 1002 4.69 -18.77 -3.35
N ILE A 1003 4.55 -19.54 -4.43
CA ILE A 1003 4.89 -20.97 -4.48
C ILE A 1003 5.27 -21.38 -5.91
N VAL A 1004 5.89 -22.54 -6.08
CA VAL A 1004 6.01 -23.19 -7.39
C VAL A 1004 5.21 -24.49 -7.46
N ALA A 1005 4.75 -24.86 -8.64
CA ALA A 1005 4.04 -26.11 -8.88
C ALA A 1005 4.49 -26.74 -10.21
N PRO A 1006 4.22 -28.03 -10.46
CA PRO A 1006 4.59 -28.68 -11.71
C PRO A 1006 4.06 -27.92 -12.93
N GLY A 1007 4.95 -27.59 -13.84
CA GLY A 1007 4.61 -26.76 -15.00
C GLY A 1007 5.41 -27.07 -16.25
N VAL A 1008 6.14 -28.19 -16.31
CA VAL A 1008 6.96 -28.57 -17.46
C VAL A 1008 6.49 -29.90 -18.03
N ASN A 1009 6.19 -29.92 -19.33
CA ASN A 1009 5.72 -31.07 -20.10
C ASN A 1009 4.49 -31.76 -19.50
N ILE A 1010 3.58 -31.01 -18.90
CA ILE A 1010 2.41 -31.56 -18.22
C ILE A 1010 1.44 -32.14 -19.26
N ILE A 1011 1.08 -33.41 -19.12
CA ILE A 1011 0.11 -34.08 -19.99
C ILE A 1011 -1.30 -33.60 -19.66
N ALA A 1012 -2.06 -33.17 -20.67
CA ALA A 1012 -3.44 -32.73 -20.50
C ALA A 1012 -4.30 -32.95 -21.78
N PRO A 1013 -5.65 -33.00 -21.64
CA PRO A 1013 -6.59 -33.05 -22.75
C PRO A 1013 -6.33 -31.96 -23.80
N TYR A 1014 -6.34 -32.33 -25.07
CA TYR A 1014 -6.10 -31.46 -26.22
C TYR A 1014 -7.20 -31.66 -27.27
N PRO A 1015 -7.58 -30.62 -28.04
CA PRO A 1015 -8.65 -30.70 -29.01
C PRO A 1015 -8.55 -31.90 -29.98
N GLY A 1016 -9.71 -32.47 -30.28
CA GLY A 1016 -9.84 -33.61 -31.20
C GLY A 1016 -9.60 -34.97 -30.52
N ASN A 1017 -10.02 -35.10 -29.26
CA ASN A 1017 -9.94 -36.33 -28.45
C ASN A 1017 -8.50 -36.87 -28.30
N LYS A 1018 -7.55 -35.97 -28.05
CA LYS A 1018 -6.12 -36.31 -27.90
C LYS A 1018 -5.59 -35.80 -26.55
N TYR A 1019 -4.38 -36.24 -26.21
CA TYR A 1019 -3.57 -35.60 -25.17
C TYR A 1019 -2.35 -34.94 -25.80
N ALA A 1020 -1.89 -33.86 -25.19
CA ALA A 1020 -0.68 -33.13 -25.55
C ALA A 1020 0.09 -32.75 -24.27
N THR A 1021 1.25 -32.12 -24.40
CA THR A 1021 2.00 -31.55 -23.28
C THR A 1021 1.98 -30.03 -23.27
N VAL A 1022 1.87 -29.43 -22.09
CA VAL A 1022 1.96 -27.98 -21.88
C VAL A 1022 3.08 -27.64 -20.90
N THR A 1023 3.86 -26.60 -21.25
CA THR A 1023 4.94 -26.08 -20.41
C THR A 1023 4.72 -24.59 -20.14
N GLY A 1024 4.69 -24.19 -18.87
CA GLY A 1024 4.59 -22.80 -18.45
C GLY A 1024 4.01 -22.61 -17.06
N THR A 1025 4.04 -21.37 -16.58
CA THR A 1025 3.47 -21.00 -15.28
C THR A 1025 1.95 -21.09 -15.23
N SER A 1026 1.26 -21.05 -16.37
CA SER A 1026 -0.19 -21.33 -16.46
C SER A 1026 -0.55 -22.76 -16.02
N ALA A 1027 0.24 -23.76 -16.45
CA ALA A 1027 0.06 -25.15 -16.03
C ALA A 1027 0.30 -25.33 -14.53
N ALA A 1028 1.28 -24.62 -13.97
CA ALA A 1028 1.53 -24.59 -12.53
C ALA A 1028 0.37 -23.97 -11.76
N ALA A 1029 -0.18 -22.83 -12.23
CA ALA A 1029 -1.36 -22.19 -11.65
C ALA A 1029 -2.61 -23.08 -11.73
N ALA A 1030 -2.76 -23.88 -12.79
CA ALA A 1030 -3.85 -24.84 -12.92
C ALA A 1030 -3.81 -25.92 -11.82
N HIS A 1031 -2.60 -26.43 -11.47
CA HIS A 1031 -2.45 -27.37 -10.35
C HIS A 1031 -2.87 -26.74 -9.01
N VAL A 1032 -2.46 -25.49 -8.76
CA VAL A 1032 -2.85 -24.75 -7.55
C VAL A 1032 -4.36 -24.48 -7.53
N SER A 1033 -4.96 -24.18 -8.68
CA SER A 1033 -6.41 -23.98 -8.81
C SER A 1033 -7.20 -25.25 -8.48
N GLY A 1034 -6.73 -26.41 -8.92
CA GLY A 1034 -7.29 -27.69 -8.52
C GLY A 1034 -7.14 -27.98 -7.03
N ALA A 1035 -5.96 -27.73 -6.45
CA ALA A 1035 -5.74 -27.88 -5.01
C ALA A 1035 -6.65 -26.96 -4.17
N ALA A 1036 -6.87 -25.72 -4.64
CA ALA A 1036 -7.81 -24.78 -4.05
C ALA A 1036 -9.26 -25.29 -4.08
N ALA A 1037 -9.67 -25.93 -5.17
CA ALA A 1037 -11.02 -26.51 -5.27
C ALA A 1037 -11.22 -27.66 -4.27
N LEU A 1038 -10.22 -28.53 -4.10
CA LEU A 1038 -10.27 -29.55 -3.04
C LEU A 1038 -10.40 -28.92 -1.66
N TYR A 1039 -9.60 -27.88 -1.37
CA TYR A 1039 -9.65 -27.16 -0.10
C TYR A 1039 -11.02 -26.53 0.17
N PHE A 1040 -11.62 -25.87 -0.82
CA PHE A 1040 -12.96 -25.29 -0.66
C PHE A 1040 -14.05 -26.34 -0.51
N GLN A 1041 -13.92 -27.51 -1.14
CA GLN A 1041 -14.81 -28.61 -0.82
C GLN A 1041 -14.71 -28.94 0.68
N TYR A 1042 -13.50 -29.25 1.16
CA TYR A 1042 -13.30 -29.69 2.53
C TYR A 1042 -13.73 -28.65 3.58
N THR A 1043 -13.32 -27.40 3.38
CA THR A 1043 -13.57 -26.31 4.34
C THR A 1043 -15.00 -25.79 4.30
N LEU A 1044 -15.53 -25.53 3.11
CA LEU A 1044 -16.78 -24.79 2.90
C LEU A 1044 -17.96 -25.69 2.53
N VAL A 1045 -17.79 -26.59 1.56
CA VAL A 1045 -18.88 -27.47 1.07
C VAL A 1045 -19.21 -28.53 2.12
N ASP A 1046 -18.19 -29.26 2.59
CA ASP A 1046 -18.31 -30.31 3.62
C ASP A 1046 -18.39 -29.71 5.04
N ARG A 1047 -18.25 -28.37 5.16
CA ARG A 1047 -18.39 -27.57 6.40
C ARG A 1047 -17.48 -28.03 7.55
N LYS A 1048 -16.29 -28.57 7.26
CA LYS A 1048 -15.33 -28.98 8.31
C LYS A 1048 -14.69 -27.76 8.99
N TYR A 1049 -14.25 -26.77 8.21
CA TYR A 1049 -13.58 -25.56 8.70
C TYR A 1049 -14.11 -24.30 8.00
N PRO A 1050 -15.41 -23.98 8.16
CA PRO A 1050 -16.09 -22.93 7.39
C PRO A 1050 -15.43 -21.55 7.44
N TYR A 1051 -14.80 -21.21 8.57
CA TYR A 1051 -14.12 -19.93 8.79
C TYR A 1051 -12.74 -19.83 8.12
N GLN A 1052 -12.23 -20.93 7.56
CA GLN A 1052 -10.95 -20.96 6.87
C GLN A 1052 -11.08 -20.84 5.35
N ALA A 1053 -12.29 -20.73 4.82
CA ALA A 1053 -12.55 -20.63 3.38
C ALA A 1053 -12.33 -19.21 2.82
N PHE A 1054 -11.20 -18.58 3.16
CA PHE A 1054 -10.80 -17.26 2.64
C PHE A 1054 -9.45 -17.36 1.94
N THR A 1055 -9.18 -16.46 1.00
CA THR A 1055 -7.98 -16.49 0.16
C THR A 1055 -6.69 -16.58 0.96
N LYS A 1056 -6.49 -15.76 2.00
CA LYS A 1056 -5.24 -15.82 2.79
C LYS A 1056 -5.11 -17.10 3.58
N ASN A 1057 -6.19 -17.63 4.18
CA ASN A 1057 -6.14 -18.94 4.85
C ASN A 1057 -5.70 -20.04 3.89
N LEU A 1058 -6.31 -20.11 2.70
CA LEU A 1058 -5.91 -21.08 1.69
C LEU A 1058 -4.44 -20.89 1.27
N SER A 1059 -4.02 -19.66 0.96
CA SER A 1059 -2.62 -19.36 0.63
C SER A 1059 -1.65 -19.79 1.74
N THR A 1060 -1.97 -19.51 3.00
CA THR A 1060 -1.21 -19.95 4.16
C THR A 1060 -1.06 -21.47 4.20
N PHE A 1061 -2.16 -22.22 4.04
CA PHE A 1061 -2.12 -23.67 4.11
C PHE A 1061 -1.28 -24.25 2.97
N ILE A 1062 -1.41 -23.70 1.76
CA ILE A 1062 -0.59 -24.09 0.61
C ILE A 1062 0.90 -23.81 0.90
N GLN A 1063 1.22 -22.62 1.42
CA GLN A 1063 2.59 -22.21 1.74
C GLN A 1063 3.18 -23.05 2.87
N ALA A 1064 2.46 -23.24 3.97
CA ALA A 1064 2.92 -24.00 5.13
C ALA A 1064 3.16 -25.47 4.79
N GLY A 1065 2.24 -26.07 4.02
CA GLY A 1065 2.34 -27.44 3.57
C GLY A 1065 3.34 -27.70 2.43
N ALA A 1066 3.96 -26.66 1.86
CA ALA A 1066 4.84 -26.78 0.71
C ALA A 1066 6.09 -27.64 1.01
N THR A 1067 6.49 -28.46 0.05
CA THR A 1067 7.74 -29.23 0.12
C THR A 1067 8.94 -28.28 -0.03
N ARG A 1068 9.93 -28.41 0.86
CA ARG A 1068 11.17 -27.62 0.86
C ARG A 1068 12.38 -28.53 0.79
N SER A 1069 13.38 -28.14 0.01
CA SER A 1069 14.69 -28.78 0.01
C SER A 1069 15.57 -28.20 1.12
N THR A 1070 16.31 -29.04 1.82
CA THR A 1070 17.22 -28.60 2.91
C THR A 1070 18.38 -27.73 2.43
N ASN A 1071 18.63 -27.70 1.12
CA ASN A 1071 19.80 -27.05 0.52
C ASN A 1071 19.44 -25.69 -0.11
N ILE A 1072 18.20 -25.23 0.04
CA ILE A 1072 17.68 -23.98 -0.50
C ILE A 1072 17.06 -23.20 0.66
N ASP A 1073 17.41 -21.92 0.79
CA ASP A 1073 16.79 -21.05 1.78
C ASP A 1073 15.40 -20.63 1.33
N TYR A 1074 14.42 -20.70 2.23
CA TYR A 1074 13.04 -20.31 1.98
C TYR A 1074 12.56 -19.27 3.01
N PRO A 1075 11.66 -18.35 2.63
CA PRO A 1075 11.21 -18.12 1.26
C PRO A 1075 12.30 -17.44 0.40
N ASN A 1076 12.22 -17.61 -0.92
CA ASN A 1076 13.09 -16.89 -1.86
C ASN A 1076 12.32 -16.46 -3.12
N TYR A 1077 12.90 -15.57 -3.92
CA TYR A 1077 12.27 -14.98 -5.10
C TYR A 1077 12.14 -15.91 -6.33
N SER A 1078 12.58 -17.16 -6.21
CA SER A 1078 12.47 -18.18 -7.26
C SER A 1078 11.40 -19.21 -6.95
N PHE A 1079 11.48 -19.81 -5.75
CA PHE A 1079 10.58 -20.89 -5.31
C PHE A 1079 9.44 -20.41 -4.41
N GLY A 1080 9.42 -19.13 -4.01
CA GLY A 1080 8.50 -18.65 -3.00
C GLY A 1080 8.70 -19.40 -1.68
N TYR A 1081 7.63 -19.95 -1.12
CA TYR A 1081 7.64 -20.74 0.11
C TYR A 1081 7.96 -22.23 -0.09
N GLY A 1082 8.09 -22.72 -1.33
CA GLY A 1082 8.35 -24.13 -1.61
C GLY A 1082 7.64 -24.66 -2.86
N ILE A 1083 7.61 -25.98 -3.00
CA ILE A 1083 6.88 -26.68 -4.07
C ILE A 1083 5.51 -27.11 -3.54
N LEU A 1084 4.45 -26.92 -4.32
CA LEU A 1084 3.09 -27.33 -3.97
C LEU A 1084 3.06 -28.77 -3.46
N ASN A 1085 2.46 -28.97 -2.28
CA ASN A 1085 2.18 -30.29 -1.73
C ASN A 1085 0.79 -30.28 -1.09
N VAL A 1086 -0.16 -30.88 -1.78
CA VAL A 1086 -1.58 -30.89 -1.40
C VAL A 1086 -1.77 -31.71 -0.14
N ARG A 1087 -1.05 -32.82 0.04
CA ARG A 1087 -1.12 -33.58 1.30
C ARG A 1087 -0.58 -32.76 2.46
N GLY A 1088 0.59 -32.14 2.30
CA GLY A 1088 1.20 -31.25 3.29
C GLY A 1088 0.28 -30.09 3.67
N MET A 1089 -0.45 -29.52 2.70
CA MET A 1089 -1.48 -28.51 2.92
C MET A 1089 -2.57 -29.02 3.87
N TYR A 1090 -3.03 -30.27 3.71
CA TYR A 1090 -4.05 -30.87 4.58
C TYR A 1090 -3.52 -31.27 5.95
N ASP A 1091 -2.25 -31.65 6.05
CA ASP A 1091 -1.62 -31.98 7.33
C ASP A 1091 -1.59 -30.74 8.26
N GLN A 1092 -1.67 -29.51 7.74
CA GLN A 1092 -1.78 -28.27 8.54
C GLN A 1092 -3.13 -28.09 9.27
N PHE A 1093 -4.14 -28.93 9.00
CA PHE A 1093 -5.39 -28.91 9.76
C PHE A 1093 -5.32 -29.70 11.07
N ARG A 1094 -4.27 -30.51 11.25
CA ARG A 1094 -4.02 -31.30 12.46
C ARG A 1094 -3.25 -30.48 13.46
#